data_AF-A0A2B4REV1-F1
#
_entry.id   AF-A0A2B4REV1-F1
#
_cell.length_a   1.000
_cell.length_b   1.000
_cell.length_c   1.000
_cell.angle_alpha   90.00
_cell.angle_beta   90.00
_cell.angle_gamma   90.00
#
_symmetry.space_group_name_H-M   'P 1'
#
loop_
_entity.id
_entity.type
_entity.pdbx_description
1 polymer ?
#
loop_
_entity_poly.entity_id
_entity_poly.type
_entity_poly.pdbx_seq_one_letter_code
_entity_poly.pdbx_strand_id
1 'polypeptide(L)'
;MVVLSGRMMSRRLMGKASFAEIKDASGRMQIYINRDEICPEEDKNFYNEVFKKLLDIGDIIGVEGTVFKTKVGEISVSVKKLSLLSKSLRPLPVVKTDADGNIHDAFSDAELRYRQRYVDLIVNDDVKDTFIKRTKITNSIRQFFNERGYLEVETPILQPIPGGAAARPFVTHHNALNIPLYLRIANELYLKRLIVGGFDAVYEFAKDFRNEGMDKTHNPEFTVMELYVAYKDYRWMMGMTEQLLERVAVDSKGGTEVTVGDEKINFKAPYPRVPILEAIKIHTGFDVSEMDEIGLRGVCDKLNIPTDETMGIGKLIDEIFGEKCEHHYIQPTFITDYPKEMSPLTKTHRDNPRLTERFELMVNGKELANAYSELNDPIDQKERFQSQLALAEKGDDEAMFIDADFIRALEYGMPPTSGIGIGIDRLEKAVHSLKGKGRITETNIADTLKQVRRALIAADVNFKIAKQFTETVKEKAIGQKVLTSLQPGQLLIKIVRDELANLMGGSAADVNLDGSPAVILMSGLQGSGKTTFSGKLAKYLQDKKNRSVLLVGCDVYRPAALDQLEVLAQQIGASVYLERNNQDPVSIAKNAVAYAKKNQKNTVIIDTAGRLAVDEVLMKEIANIHKAVTPSETFFVVDAMTGQDAVNTAKAFHDLLNFDGVVLTKLDGDTRGGAAISIKSVVNKPIKFVGTGEKMDALDVFHPDRMADRILGMGDVVSLVEKAQEQYDEQQAKKVQKRIAKNQFGFDDFLQQIQQIKKMGNLKDLMGMIPGAGKMMKGVEIDDDAFKGVEAMIQSMTPKERRNPKIINASRKKRITQGSDGKKTAATIKQEITKEVLSLKKNGQKTPHLAAIIVGDNGASRTYVNAKVKACEAVGFDSTLVELPLEISQKQLLEKITELNTDKKIDGFIVQLPLPKHIDEQEVLMAVAPEKDVDGFHPVNVGKMALELPAFLPATPYGILELLERYDISTAGKEVVVIGRSHIVGRPMSILMSQKHSVGNATVTLLHSRSEHIQHFTKRADIVIVALGKPHFLTADMVKEGVVVVDVGITRVDDPSKKSGFKLLGDVDYETVSKKASHITPVPGGVGPMTIAMLLKNTLRARKTFL
;
A
#
# COMPACT_ATOMS: atom_id res chain seq x y z
N MET A 1 -37.60 53.09 -10.21
CA MET A 1 -36.16 52.79 -10.08
C MET A 1 -36.00 51.29 -9.95
N VAL A 2 -34.89 50.75 -10.42
CA VAL A 2 -34.53 49.34 -10.30
C VAL A 2 -33.32 49.21 -9.38
N VAL A 3 -33.26 48.12 -8.62
CA VAL A 3 -32.10 47.73 -7.80
C VAL A 3 -31.59 46.42 -8.36
N LEU A 4 -30.31 46.40 -8.75
CA LEU A 4 -29.65 45.24 -9.32
C LEU A 4 -28.36 44.95 -8.54
N SER A 5 -27.93 43.70 -8.55
CA SER A 5 -26.62 43.31 -8.07
C SER A 5 -25.98 42.34 -9.05
N GLY A 6 -24.66 42.42 -9.18
CA GLY A 6 -23.95 41.56 -10.11
C GLY A 6 -22.46 41.74 -10.05
N ARG A 7 -21.75 40.83 -10.70
CA ARG A 7 -20.31 40.86 -10.85
C ARG A 7 -19.92 41.82 -11.97
N MET A 8 -19.05 42.79 -11.69
CA MET A 8 -18.55 43.71 -12.71
C MET A 8 -17.64 42.96 -13.69
N MET A 9 -18.07 42.79 -14.93
CA MET A 9 -17.37 42.04 -15.98
C MET A 9 -16.49 42.94 -16.85
N SER A 10 -16.88 44.20 -17.02
CA SER A 10 -16.14 45.19 -17.79
C SER A 10 -16.31 46.59 -17.20
N ARG A 11 -15.36 47.48 -17.49
CA ARG A 11 -15.41 48.89 -17.08
C ARG A 11 -14.71 49.76 -18.13
N ARG A 12 -15.41 50.78 -18.63
CA ARG A 12 -14.91 51.80 -19.56
C ARG A 12 -15.05 53.19 -18.95
N LEU A 13 -13.91 53.82 -18.69
CA LEU A 13 -13.83 55.15 -18.06
C LEU A 13 -13.88 56.25 -19.13
N MET A 14 -14.76 57.25 -18.96
CA MET A 14 -14.97 58.36 -19.91
C MET A 14 -15.01 59.71 -19.18
N GLY A 15 -13.94 60.02 -18.44
CA GLY A 15 -13.86 61.27 -17.67
C GLY A 15 -14.89 61.29 -16.53
N LYS A 16 -15.90 62.16 -16.63
CA LYS A 16 -16.99 62.32 -15.64
C LYS A 16 -18.10 61.27 -15.76
N ALA A 17 -18.10 60.50 -16.84
CA ALA A 17 -19.03 59.39 -17.04
C ALA A 17 -18.26 58.09 -17.23
N SER A 18 -18.89 56.95 -16.95
CA SER A 18 -18.33 55.63 -17.20
C SER A 18 -19.45 54.66 -17.56
N PHE A 19 -19.09 53.66 -18.35
CA PHE A 19 -19.92 52.48 -18.56
C PHE A 19 -19.27 51.29 -17.89
N ALA A 20 -20.07 50.44 -17.27
CA ALA A 20 -19.64 49.14 -16.79
C ALA A 20 -20.71 48.11 -17.10
N GLU A 21 -20.34 46.84 -17.06
CA GLU A 21 -21.27 45.73 -17.26
C GLU A 21 -21.29 44.88 -16.01
N ILE A 22 -22.48 44.61 -15.48
CA ILE A 22 -22.68 43.68 -14.37
C ILE A 22 -23.32 42.39 -14.89
N LYS A 23 -22.88 41.25 -14.36
CA LYS A 23 -23.40 39.93 -14.67
C LYS A 23 -23.98 39.25 -13.43
N ASP A 24 -25.18 38.72 -13.56
CA ASP A 24 -25.86 37.96 -12.52
C ASP A 24 -26.34 36.58 -13.03
N ALA A 25 -27.29 35.96 -12.33
CA ALA A 25 -27.82 34.66 -12.74
C ALA A 25 -28.67 34.70 -14.02
N SER A 26 -29.21 35.86 -14.40
CA SER A 26 -30.09 36.05 -15.56
C SER A 26 -29.34 36.47 -16.82
N GLY A 27 -28.20 37.15 -16.68
CA GLY A 27 -27.42 37.59 -17.82
C GLY A 27 -26.54 38.78 -17.51
N ARG A 28 -26.35 39.64 -18.51
CA ARG A 28 -25.50 40.84 -18.42
C ARG A 28 -26.35 42.09 -18.57
N MET A 29 -25.99 43.14 -17.83
CA MET A 29 -26.66 44.42 -17.86
C MET A 29 -25.65 45.56 -17.87
N GLN A 30 -25.79 46.47 -18.82
CA GLN A 30 -24.98 47.68 -18.87
C GLN A 30 -25.46 48.69 -17.82
N ILE A 31 -24.51 49.29 -17.11
CA ILE A 31 -24.72 50.35 -16.14
C ILE A 31 -23.98 51.61 -16.59
N TYR A 32 -24.66 52.74 -16.54
CA TYR A 32 -24.13 54.06 -16.83
C TYR A 32 -23.94 54.81 -15.51
N ILE A 33 -22.73 55.30 -15.29
CA ILE A 33 -22.33 55.89 -14.03
C ILE A 33 -21.84 57.30 -14.33
N ASN A 34 -22.60 58.30 -13.89
CA ASN A 34 -22.21 59.70 -13.96
C ASN A 34 -21.74 60.16 -12.58
N ARG A 35 -20.52 60.72 -12.52
CA ARG A 35 -19.91 61.25 -11.31
C ARG A 35 -20.84 62.18 -10.54
N ASP A 36 -21.47 63.12 -11.24
CA ASP A 36 -22.26 64.17 -10.60
C ASP A 36 -23.63 63.63 -10.15
N GLU A 37 -24.06 62.46 -10.64
CA GLU A 37 -25.27 61.78 -10.17
C GLU A 37 -25.03 60.92 -8.92
N ILE A 38 -23.92 60.16 -8.88
CA ILE A 38 -23.61 59.29 -7.73
C ILE A 38 -22.87 60.03 -6.60
N CYS A 39 -22.38 61.23 -6.87
CA CYS A 39 -21.76 62.13 -5.89
C CYS A 39 -22.45 63.51 -6.03
N PRO A 40 -23.64 63.72 -5.45
CA PRO A 40 -24.36 65.00 -5.58
C PRO A 40 -23.68 66.15 -4.81
N GLU A 41 -22.95 65.84 -3.74
CA GLU A 41 -22.20 66.80 -2.91
C GLU A 41 -20.89 67.25 -3.58
N GLU A 42 -20.18 68.25 -3.01
CA GLU A 42 -18.90 68.72 -3.56
C GLU A 42 -17.83 67.62 -3.62
N ASP A 43 -17.85 66.67 -2.66
CA ASP A 43 -16.92 65.54 -2.63
C ASP A 43 -17.20 64.55 -3.78
N LYS A 44 -16.23 64.41 -4.69
CA LYS A 44 -16.27 63.48 -5.83
C LYS A 44 -15.40 62.23 -5.62
N ASN A 45 -14.88 61.98 -4.41
CA ASN A 45 -13.97 60.88 -4.10
C ASN A 45 -14.59 59.51 -4.36
N PHE A 46 -15.89 59.33 -4.10
CA PHE A 46 -16.54 58.04 -4.33
C PHE A 46 -16.49 57.61 -5.82
N TYR A 47 -16.61 58.56 -6.76
CA TYR A 47 -16.39 58.24 -8.17
C TYR A 47 -14.89 58.22 -8.54
N ASN A 48 -14.12 59.22 -8.14
CA ASN A 48 -12.74 59.42 -8.59
C ASN A 48 -11.73 58.44 -8.00
N GLU A 49 -11.90 58.06 -6.74
CA GLU A 49 -11.04 57.11 -6.04
C GLU A 49 -11.69 55.74 -5.99
N VAL A 50 -12.90 55.61 -5.42
CA VAL A 50 -13.53 54.30 -5.21
C VAL A 50 -13.88 53.65 -6.54
N PHE A 51 -14.75 54.27 -7.36
CA PHE A 51 -15.19 53.64 -8.61
C PHE A 51 -14.08 53.54 -9.67
N LYS A 52 -13.28 54.60 -9.88
CA LYS A 52 -12.27 54.62 -10.96
C LYS A 52 -10.98 53.88 -10.64
N LYS A 53 -10.53 53.87 -9.37
CA LYS A 53 -9.22 53.33 -9.00
C LYS A 53 -9.30 52.09 -8.13
N LEU A 54 -10.25 52.01 -7.20
CA LEU A 54 -10.30 50.93 -6.21
C LEU A 54 -11.25 49.79 -6.57
N LEU A 55 -12.27 50.00 -7.42
CA LEU A 55 -13.08 48.90 -7.95
C LEU A 55 -12.39 48.22 -9.12
N ASP A 56 -12.52 46.90 -9.20
CA ASP A 56 -11.85 46.04 -10.17
C ASP A 56 -12.83 45.11 -10.87
N ILE A 57 -12.46 44.69 -12.08
CA ILE A 57 -13.20 43.63 -12.80
C ILE A 57 -13.21 42.38 -11.92
N GLY A 58 -14.40 41.84 -11.68
CA GLY A 58 -14.66 40.73 -10.79
C GLY A 58 -15.33 41.12 -9.47
N ASP A 59 -15.33 42.40 -9.08
CA ASP A 59 -16.03 42.85 -7.88
C ASP A 59 -17.54 42.63 -8.01
N ILE A 60 -18.20 42.27 -6.90
CA ILE A 60 -19.66 42.19 -6.83
C ILE A 60 -20.15 43.54 -6.31
N ILE A 61 -20.99 44.21 -7.11
CA ILE A 61 -21.54 45.52 -6.80
C ILE A 61 -23.07 45.48 -6.81
N GLY A 62 -23.68 46.30 -5.97
CA GLY A 62 -25.10 46.64 -5.99
C GLY A 62 -25.28 48.03 -6.60
N VAL A 63 -26.27 48.18 -7.46
CA VAL A 63 -26.61 49.43 -8.11
C VAL A 63 -28.10 49.71 -8.00
N GLU A 64 -28.44 50.97 -7.81
CA GLU A 64 -29.81 51.45 -7.80
C GLU A 64 -29.93 52.62 -8.78
N GLY A 65 -30.93 52.60 -9.67
CA GLY A 65 -31.01 53.58 -10.74
C GLY A 65 -32.28 53.52 -11.59
N THR A 66 -32.27 54.24 -12.71
CA THR A 66 -33.38 54.28 -13.68
C THR A 66 -32.97 53.61 -15.00
N VAL A 67 -33.86 52.80 -15.56
CA VAL A 67 -33.63 52.17 -16.87
C VAL A 67 -33.78 53.20 -17.98
N PHE A 68 -32.86 53.21 -18.94
CA PHE A 68 -32.92 54.03 -20.14
C PHE A 68 -32.27 53.31 -21.32
N LYS A 69 -32.37 53.90 -22.51
CA LYS A 69 -31.74 53.40 -23.73
C LYS A 69 -30.65 54.36 -24.18
N THR A 70 -29.46 53.86 -24.46
CA THR A 70 -28.34 54.69 -24.95
C THR A 70 -28.59 55.12 -26.40
N LYS A 71 -27.78 56.06 -26.91
CA LYS A 71 -27.87 56.51 -28.32
C LYS A 71 -27.64 55.39 -29.34
N VAL A 72 -26.92 54.33 -28.96
CA VAL A 72 -26.68 53.14 -29.79
C VAL A 72 -27.76 52.07 -29.62
N GLY A 73 -28.81 52.35 -28.85
CA GLY A 73 -29.96 51.46 -28.69
C GLY A 73 -29.81 50.41 -27.59
N GLU A 74 -28.77 50.46 -26.76
CA GLU A 74 -28.54 49.50 -25.69
C GLU A 74 -29.31 49.86 -24.43
N ILE A 75 -29.96 48.89 -23.78
CA ILE A 75 -30.69 49.10 -22.52
C ILE A 75 -29.65 49.22 -21.40
N SER A 76 -29.77 50.26 -20.57
CA SER A 76 -28.81 50.54 -19.51
C SER A 76 -29.49 51.07 -18.25
N VAL A 77 -28.85 50.92 -17.10
CA VAL A 77 -29.29 51.55 -15.84
C VAL A 77 -28.46 52.78 -15.56
N SER A 78 -29.08 53.97 -15.49
CA SER A 78 -28.45 55.19 -15.01
C SER A 78 -28.36 55.12 -13.49
N VAL A 79 -27.15 54.87 -12.98
CA VAL A 79 -26.89 54.58 -11.58
C VAL A 79 -27.02 55.85 -10.75
N LYS A 80 -27.87 55.82 -9.72
CA LYS A 80 -28.02 56.85 -8.69
C LYS A 80 -27.26 56.51 -7.41
N LYS A 81 -27.17 55.22 -7.08
CA LYS A 81 -26.42 54.72 -5.93
C LYS A 81 -25.66 53.45 -6.31
N LEU A 82 -24.41 53.36 -5.87
CA LEU A 82 -23.56 52.19 -6.05
C LEU A 82 -23.04 51.73 -4.68
N SER A 83 -22.94 50.42 -4.47
CA SER A 83 -22.39 49.84 -3.25
C SER A 83 -21.50 48.64 -3.60
N LEU A 84 -20.30 48.58 -3.02
CA LEU A 84 -19.47 47.37 -3.08
C LEU A 84 -20.08 46.32 -2.16
N LEU A 85 -20.40 45.14 -2.70
CA LEU A 85 -20.95 44.02 -1.93
C LEU A 85 -19.86 43.00 -1.60
N SER A 86 -18.92 42.75 -2.52
CA SER A 86 -17.79 41.86 -2.29
C SER A 86 -16.63 42.19 -3.22
N LYS A 87 -15.42 42.31 -2.65
CA LYS A 87 -14.19 42.61 -3.38
C LYS A 87 -13.58 41.34 -3.98
N SER A 88 -13.26 41.36 -5.26
CA SER A 88 -12.47 40.31 -5.91
C SER A 88 -10.98 40.60 -5.72
N LEU A 89 -10.31 39.80 -4.90
CA LEU A 89 -8.87 39.94 -4.65
C LEU A 89 -7.99 39.28 -5.73
N ARG A 90 -8.61 38.55 -6.68
CA ARG A 90 -7.93 37.91 -7.80
C ARG A 90 -8.50 38.45 -9.12
N PRO A 91 -7.63 38.71 -10.12
CA PRO A 91 -8.10 39.12 -11.44
C PRO A 91 -8.84 37.95 -12.13
N LEU A 92 -9.91 38.27 -12.83
CA LEU A 92 -10.61 37.30 -13.67
C LEU A 92 -9.89 37.12 -15.02
N PRO A 93 -9.80 35.88 -15.54
CA PRO A 93 -9.35 35.63 -16.91
C PRO A 93 -10.49 36.00 -17.88
N VAL A 94 -10.64 37.30 -18.14
CA VAL A 94 -11.67 37.80 -19.05
C VAL A 94 -11.13 37.74 -20.48
N VAL A 95 -11.88 37.06 -21.34
CA VAL A 95 -11.61 36.93 -22.76
C VAL A 95 -11.51 38.31 -23.40
N LYS A 96 -10.37 38.63 -24.01
CA LYS A 96 -10.18 39.85 -24.79
C LYS A 96 -10.12 39.49 -26.27
N THR A 97 -10.98 40.08 -27.09
CA THR A 97 -10.88 39.95 -28.55
C THR A 97 -10.19 41.20 -29.07
N ASP A 98 -9.06 41.05 -29.78
CA ASP A 98 -8.39 42.18 -30.41
C ASP A 98 -9.13 42.64 -31.69
N ALA A 99 -8.67 43.75 -32.27
CA ALA A 99 -9.29 44.35 -33.46
C ALA A 99 -9.21 43.45 -34.71
N ASP A 100 -8.34 42.44 -34.71
CA ASP A 100 -8.14 41.48 -35.79
C ASP A 100 -8.95 40.18 -35.58
N GLY A 101 -9.74 40.10 -34.51
CA GLY A 101 -10.61 38.96 -34.19
C GLY A 101 -9.92 37.85 -33.39
N ASN A 102 -8.68 38.03 -32.92
CA ASN A 102 -7.99 37.02 -32.12
C ASN A 102 -8.40 37.09 -30.66
N ILE A 103 -8.61 35.92 -30.08
CA ILE A 103 -9.07 35.73 -28.71
C ILE A 103 -7.86 35.52 -27.79
N HIS A 104 -7.63 36.46 -26.87
CA HIS A 104 -6.60 36.43 -25.82
C HIS A 104 -7.22 36.16 -24.45
N ASP A 105 -6.44 35.57 -23.53
CA ASP A 105 -6.81 35.30 -22.12
C ASP A 105 -8.04 34.39 -21.92
N ALA A 106 -8.41 33.58 -22.92
CA ALA A 106 -9.51 32.63 -22.79
C ALA A 106 -9.19 31.55 -21.76
N PHE A 107 -10.03 31.44 -20.72
CA PHE A 107 -9.98 30.36 -19.74
C PHE A 107 -10.45 29.04 -20.36
N SER A 108 -9.57 28.47 -21.19
CA SER A 108 -9.86 27.38 -22.13
C SER A 108 -9.21 26.06 -21.72
N ASP A 109 -8.11 26.13 -20.95
CA ASP A 109 -7.39 24.98 -20.40
C ASP A 109 -8.34 24.05 -19.64
N ALA A 110 -8.39 22.78 -20.05
CA ALA A 110 -9.38 21.85 -19.53
C ALA A 110 -9.14 21.54 -18.04
N GLU A 111 -7.88 21.42 -17.62
CA GLU A 111 -7.54 21.07 -16.25
C GLU A 111 -7.88 22.20 -15.27
N LEU A 112 -7.49 23.44 -15.60
CA LEU A 112 -7.82 24.61 -14.80
C LEU A 112 -9.33 24.84 -14.73
N ARG A 113 -10.07 24.60 -15.82
CA ARG A 113 -11.54 24.66 -15.81
C ARG A 113 -12.16 23.65 -14.85
N TYR A 114 -11.61 22.44 -14.77
CA TYR A 114 -12.09 21.43 -13.83
C TYR A 114 -11.71 21.75 -12.38
N ARG A 115 -10.47 22.20 -12.13
CA ARG A 115 -9.99 22.58 -10.78
C ARG A 115 -10.64 23.86 -10.24
N GLN A 116 -10.95 24.80 -11.12
CA GLN A 116 -11.52 26.10 -10.78
C GLN A 116 -12.87 26.28 -11.47
N ARG A 117 -13.78 25.34 -11.22
CA ARG A 117 -15.13 25.36 -11.82
C ARG A 117 -15.86 26.67 -11.60
N TYR A 118 -15.64 27.33 -10.47
CA TYR A 118 -16.21 28.64 -10.16
C TYR A 118 -15.73 29.75 -11.12
N VAL A 119 -14.47 29.72 -11.59
CA VAL A 119 -13.97 30.65 -12.62
C VAL A 119 -14.57 30.31 -13.97
N ASP A 120 -14.59 29.02 -14.31
CA ASP A 120 -15.17 28.51 -15.56
C ASP A 120 -16.63 28.96 -15.73
N LEU A 121 -17.46 28.80 -14.70
CA LEU A 121 -18.86 29.25 -14.69
C LEU A 121 -19.04 30.77 -14.81
N ILE A 122 -18.05 31.57 -14.37
CA ILE A 122 -18.11 33.03 -14.48
C ILE A 122 -17.85 33.46 -15.92
N VAL A 123 -16.90 32.83 -16.60
CA VAL A 123 -16.38 33.29 -17.90
C VAL A 123 -16.93 32.55 -19.11
N ASN A 124 -17.36 31.29 -18.95
CA ASN A 124 -17.90 30.43 -20.00
C ASN A 124 -19.39 30.13 -19.73
N ASP A 125 -20.27 30.89 -20.39
CA ASP A 125 -21.73 30.82 -20.18
C ASP A 125 -22.36 29.46 -20.56
N ASP A 126 -21.78 28.79 -21.56
CA ASP A 126 -22.20 27.45 -22.03
C ASP A 126 -22.08 26.36 -20.96
N VAL A 127 -21.13 26.51 -20.03
CA VAL A 127 -20.94 25.56 -18.93
C VAL A 127 -22.11 25.59 -17.97
N LYS A 128 -22.64 26.77 -17.65
CA LYS A 128 -23.80 26.92 -16.78
C LYS A 128 -25.05 26.29 -17.40
N ASP A 129 -25.25 26.49 -18.70
CA ASP A 129 -26.35 25.87 -19.44
C ASP A 129 -26.29 24.34 -19.40
N THR A 130 -25.09 23.77 -19.40
CA THR A 130 -24.86 22.32 -19.31
C THR A 130 -25.40 21.78 -17.98
N PHE A 131 -25.11 22.42 -16.85
CA PHE A 131 -25.66 22.03 -15.54
C PHE A 131 -27.18 22.17 -15.47
N ILE A 132 -27.76 23.25 -15.99
CA ILE A 132 -29.22 23.46 -16.01
C ILE A 132 -29.90 22.33 -16.81
N LYS A 133 -29.33 21.98 -17.97
CA LYS A 133 -29.81 20.91 -18.82
C LYS A 133 -29.75 19.54 -18.13
N ARG A 134 -28.65 19.24 -17.43
CA ARG A 134 -28.54 18.03 -16.60
C ARG A 134 -29.71 17.90 -15.62
N THR A 135 -30.02 18.97 -14.87
CA THR A 135 -31.16 18.99 -13.94
C THR A 135 -32.49 18.77 -14.64
N LYS A 136 -32.70 19.35 -15.83
CA LYS A 136 -33.93 19.13 -16.62
C LYS A 136 -34.10 17.66 -17.01
N ILE A 137 -33.03 16.99 -17.46
CA ILE A 137 -33.03 15.57 -17.80
C ILE A 137 -33.43 14.73 -16.57
N THR A 138 -32.75 14.93 -15.43
CA THR A 138 -33.06 14.17 -14.19
C THR A 138 -34.51 14.40 -13.75
N ASN A 139 -35.03 15.62 -13.82
CA ASN A 139 -36.41 15.92 -13.46
C ASN A 139 -37.42 15.28 -14.42
N SER A 140 -37.14 15.26 -15.72
CA SER A 140 -37.99 14.59 -16.73
C SER A 140 -38.08 13.08 -16.45
N ILE A 141 -36.95 12.42 -16.17
CA ILE A 141 -36.91 11.00 -15.80
C ILE A 141 -37.71 10.75 -14.50
N ARG A 142 -37.46 11.55 -13.46
CA ARG A 142 -38.18 11.44 -12.18
C ARG A 142 -39.69 11.58 -12.38
N GLN A 143 -40.11 12.59 -13.14
CA GLN A 143 -41.52 12.81 -13.43
C GLN A 143 -42.13 11.62 -14.20
N PHE A 144 -41.41 11.08 -15.19
CA PHE A 144 -41.85 9.93 -15.97
C PHE A 144 -42.14 8.69 -15.11
N PHE A 145 -41.32 8.44 -14.08
CA PHE A 145 -41.53 7.35 -13.13
C PHE A 145 -42.61 7.66 -12.08
N ASN A 146 -42.65 8.89 -11.55
CA ASN A 146 -43.66 9.33 -10.60
C ASN A 146 -45.08 9.25 -11.18
N GLU A 147 -45.26 9.62 -12.46
CA GLU A 147 -46.53 9.49 -13.17
C GLU A 147 -47.01 8.03 -13.30
N ARG A 148 -46.10 7.05 -13.13
CA ARG A 148 -46.40 5.61 -13.14
C ARG A 148 -46.52 5.02 -11.73
N GLY A 149 -46.42 5.85 -10.69
CA GLY A 149 -46.49 5.42 -9.29
C GLY A 149 -45.27 4.64 -8.80
N TYR A 150 -44.13 4.75 -9.48
CA TYR A 150 -42.89 4.07 -9.08
C TYR A 150 -42.22 4.85 -7.94
N LEU A 151 -41.59 4.12 -7.01
CA LEU A 151 -41.07 4.72 -5.79
C LEU A 151 -39.58 5.05 -5.92
N GLU A 152 -39.21 6.32 -5.70
CA GLU A 152 -37.81 6.71 -5.47
C GLU A 152 -37.38 6.23 -4.09
N VAL A 153 -36.26 5.52 -4.01
CA VAL A 153 -35.68 4.99 -2.77
C VAL A 153 -34.22 5.39 -2.66
N GLU A 154 -33.66 5.27 -1.45
CA GLU A 154 -32.22 5.42 -1.21
C GLU A 154 -31.69 4.13 -0.56
N THR A 155 -30.64 3.56 -1.16
CA THR A 155 -30.00 2.34 -0.66
C THR A 155 -28.61 2.64 -0.07
N PRO A 156 -28.04 1.75 0.76
CA PRO A 156 -26.76 2.00 1.42
C PRO A 156 -25.61 2.26 0.44
N ILE A 157 -24.93 3.41 0.62
CA ILE A 157 -23.67 3.74 -0.07
C ILE A 157 -22.52 2.88 0.49
N LEU A 158 -22.50 2.68 1.81
CA LEU A 158 -21.53 1.82 2.49
C LEU A 158 -22.12 0.41 2.61
N GLN A 159 -21.53 -0.54 1.88
CA GLN A 159 -21.96 -1.91 1.82
C GLN A 159 -20.92 -2.82 2.51
N PRO A 160 -21.34 -3.84 3.28
CA PRO A 160 -20.41 -4.80 3.88
C PRO A 160 -19.77 -5.72 2.83
N ILE A 161 -20.47 -5.94 1.72
CA ILE A 161 -20.02 -6.70 0.56
C ILE A 161 -20.43 -5.88 -0.68
N PRO A 162 -19.49 -5.46 -1.54
CA PRO A 162 -19.84 -4.76 -2.77
C PRO A 162 -20.36 -5.78 -3.80
N GLY A 163 -21.38 -5.40 -4.57
CA GLY A 163 -21.96 -6.25 -5.60
C GLY A 163 -22.88 -5.48 -6.53
N GLY A 164 -23.49 -6.18 -7.49
CA GLY A 164 -24.37 -5.59 -8.51
C GLY A 164 -23.66 -5.17 -9.81
N ALA A 165 -22.32 -5.12 -9.82
CA ALA A 165 -21.52 -4.93 -11.03
C ALA A 165 -20.20 -5.71 -10.92
N ALA A 166 -19.53 -5.92 -12.06
CA ALA A 166 -18.13 -6.37 -12.08
C ALA A 166 -17.25 -5.11 -12.12
N ALA A 167 -16.67 -4.74 -10.98
CA ALA A 167 -15.86 -3.53 -10.82
C ALA A 167 -15.07 -3.58 -9.52
N ARG A 168 -13.87 -2.99 -9.52
CA ARG A 168 -13.05 -2.92 -8.30
C ARG A 168 -13.64 -1.88 -7.32
N PRO A 169 -13.97 -2.24 -6.08
CA PRO A 169 -14.58 -1.32 -5.12
C PRO A 169 -13.56 -0.41 -4.42
N PHE A 170 -14.02 0.73 -3.90
CA PHE A 170 -13.26 1.47 -2.87
C PHE A 170 -13.51 0.86 -1.50
N VAL A 171 -12.44 0.66 -0.72
CA VAL A 171 -12.49 0.11 0.64
C VAL A 171 -12.34 1.24 1.67
N THR A 172 -13.16 1.20 2.71
CA THR A 172 -13.09 2.10 3.88
C THR A 172 -13.27 1.31 5.18
N HIS A 173 -13.17 1.97 6.33
CA HIS A 173 -13.23 1.33 7.64
C HIS A 173 -14.19 2.04 8.59
N HIS A 174 -15.06 1.28 9.25
CA HIS A 174 -15.94 1.82 10.28
C HIS A 174 -15.28 1.70 11.66
N ASN A 175 -14.75 2.80 12.19
CA ASN A 175 -13.96 2.80 13.45
C ASN A 175 -14.68 2.19 14.66
N ALA A 176 -15.96 2.54 14.90
CA ALA A 176 -16.67 2.05 16.10
C ALA A 176 -17.03 0.56 16.05
N LEU A 177 -17.42 0.05 14.87
CA LEU A 177 -17.72 -1.37 14.64
C LEU A 177 -16.46 -2.19 14.36
N ASN A 178 -15.36 -1.51 14.03
CA ASN A 178 -14.08 -2.09 13.65
C ASN A 178 -14.19 -3.14 12.52
N ILE A 179 -14.93 -2.79 11.46
CA ILE A 179 -15.13 -3.63 10.27
C ILE A 179 -14.80 -2.85 8.99
N PRO A 180 -14.30 -3.51 7.94
CA PRO A 180 -14.21 -2.90 6.61
C PRO A 180 -15.62 -2.72 6.03
N LEU A 181 -15.79 -1.64 5.27
CA LEU A 181 -16.96 -1.38 4.44
C LEU A 181 -16.48 -0.95 3.05
N TYR A 182 -17.35 -1.09 2.06
CA TYR A 182 -17.06 -0.77 0.68
C TYR A 182 -18.00 0.31 0.20
N LEU A 183 -17.51 1.25 -0.59
CA LEU A 183 -18.41 2.11 -1.36
C LEU A 183 -19.06 1.26 -2.45
N ARG A 184 -20.37 1.41 -2.62
CA ARG A 184 -21.15 0.65 -3.60
C ARG A 184 -20.60 0.84 -5.03
N ILE A 185 -20.49 -0.26 -5.76
CA ILE A 185 -20.16 -0.29 -7.19
C ILE A 185 -21.42 -0.27 -8.08
N ALA A 186 -22.56 -0.64 -7.48
CA ALA A 186 -23.92 -0.59 -7.98
C ALA A 186 -24.90 -0.68 -6.79
N ASN A 187 -26.17 -0.32 -6.99
CA ASN A 187 -27.25 -0.44 -6.00
C ASN A 187 -28.24 -1.59 -6.29
N GLU A 188 -28.03 -2.32 -7.40
CA GLU A 188 -28.84 -3.45 -7.87
C GLU A 188 -29.30 -4.42 -6.77
N LEU A 189 -28.36 -4.99 -6.01
CA LEU A 189 -28.70 -6.06 -5.05
C LEU A 189 -29.62 -5.58 -3.92
N TYR A 190 -29.58 -4.29 -3.57
CA TYR A 190 -30.47 -3.71 -2.57
C TYR A 190 -31.85 -3.39 -3.16
N LEU A 191 -31.90 -2.86 -4.38
CA LEU A 191 -33.17 -2.60 -5.06
C LEU A 191 -33.96 -3.90 -5.28
N LYS A 192 -33.29 -4.99 -5.66
CA LYS A 192 -33.91 -6.33 -5.73
C LYS A 192 -34.46 -6.83 -4.40
N ARG A 193 -33.78 -6.57 -3.28
CA ARG A 193 -34.30 -6.90 -1.94
C ARG A 193 -35.59 -6.14 -1.63
N LEU A 194 -35.76 -4.92 -2.14
CA LEU A 194 -37.01 -4.18 -2.00
C LEU A 194 -38.14 -4.80 -2.83
N ILE A 195 -37.82 -5.32 -4.01
CA ILE A 195 -38.78 -6.09 -4.82
C ILE A 195 -39.21 -7.37 -4.08
N VAL A 196 -38.27 -8.12 -3.49
CA VAL A 196 -38.58 -9.25 -2.59
C VAL A 196 -39.46 -8.81 -1.42
N GLY A 197 -39.21 -7.61 -0.88
CA GLY A 197 -40.01 -7.01 0.19
C GLY A 197 -41.44 -6.62 -0.19
N GLY A 198 -41.81 -6.73 -1.48
CA GLY A 198 -43.17 -6.49 -1.96
C GLY A 198 -43.40 -5.16 -2.66
N PHE A 199 -42.34 -4.38 -2.97
CA PHE A 199 -42.49 -3.23 -3.84
C PHE A 199 -42.56 -3.67 -5.31
N ASP A 200 -43.60 -3.27 -6.05
CA ASP A 200 -43.75 -3.64 -7.46
C ASP A 200 -42.81 -2.86 -8.39
N ALA A 201 -42.41 -1.64 -8.02
CA ALA A 201 -41.48 -0.84 -8.80
C ALA A 201 -40.72 0.16 -7.93
N VAL A 202 -39.38 0.12 -7.99
CA VAL A 202 -38.48 1.04 -7.27
C VAL A 202 -37.41 1.58 -8.20
N TYR A 203 -37.01 2.82 -8.01
CA TYR A 203 -35.87 3.42 -8.71
C TYR A 203 -35.01 4.27 -7.77
N GLU A 204 -33.76 4.48 -8.14
CA GLU A 204 -32.85 5.34 -7.38
C GLU A 204 -31.89 6.06 -8.32
N PHE A 205 -31.71 7.37 -8.11
CA PHE A 205 -30.57 8.11 -8.65
C PHE A 205 -29.39 7.94 -7.71
N ALA A 206 -28.48 7.03 -8.05
CA ALA A 206 -27.36 6.66 -7.22
C ALA A 206 -26.04 7.29 -7.69
N LYS A 207 -25.17 7.54 -6.72
CA LYS A 207 -23.73 7.62 -6.95
C LYS A 207 -23.11 6.25 -6.74
N ASP A 208 -22.44 5.76 -7.78
CA ASP A 208 -21.61 4.57 -7.72
C ASP A 208 -20.14 4.94 -7.74
N PHE A 209 -19.33 4.09 -7.12
CA PHE A 209 -17.91 4.33 -6.89
C PHE A 209 -17.10 3.14 -7.38
N ARG A 210 -16.32 3.34 -8.43
CA ARG A 210 -15.47 2.31 -9.03
C ARG A 210 -14.02 2.74 -9.02
N ASN A 211 -13.18 1.93 -8.37
CA ASN A 211 -11.77 2.19 -8.19
C ASN A 211 -10.99 1.76 -9.43
N GLU A 212 -11.26 2.41 -10.55
CA GLU A 212 -10.72 2.11 -11.88
C GLU A 212 -9.86 3.29 -12.40
N GLY A 213 -9.26 3.12 -13.58
CA GLY A 213 -8.55 4.20 -14.25
C GLY A 213 -9.50 5.37 -14.60
N MET A 214 -8.97 6.60 -14.58
CA MET A 214 -9.72 7.78 -15.01
C MET A 214 -9.44 8.09 -16.48
N ASP A 215 -10.49 8.27 -17.28
CA ASP A 215 -10.41 8.74 -18.66
C ASP A 215 -11.55 9.75 -18.97
N LYS A 216 -11.82 10.04 -20.24
CA LYS A 216 -12.88 11.00 -20.63
C LYS A 216 -14.32 10.48 -20.40
N THR A 217 -14.47 9.17 -20.25
CA THR A 217 -15.72 8.43 -20.11
C THR A 217 -15.87 7.75 -18.74
N HIS A 218 -14.78 7.58 -18.00
CA HIS A 218 -14.71 6.93 -16.69
C HIS A 218 -14.25 7.94 -15.63
N ASN A 219 -15.15 8.25 -14.70
CA ASN A 219 -14.85 9.00 -13.49
C ASN A 219 -15.06 8.06 -12.28
N PRO A 220 -14.17 8.05 -11.27
CA PRO A 220 -14.27 7.11 -10.15
C PRO A 220 -15.56 7.19 -9.34
N GLU A 221 -16.27 8.32 -9.43
CA GLU A 221 -17.65 8.45 -8.99
C GLU A 221 -18.54 8.90 -10.16
N PHE A 222 -19.69 8.29 -10.37
CA PHE A 222 -20.60 8.68 -11.46
C PHE A 222 -22.05 8.48 -11.06
N THR A 223 -22.97 9.09 -11.82
CA THR A 223 -24.40 9.03 -11.52
C THR A 223 -25.09 8.02 -12.42
N VAL A 224 -25.73 7.04 -11.80
CA VAL A 224 -26.59 6.05 -12.46
C VAL A 224 -28.03 6.27 -11.98
N MET A 225 -28.98 6.01 -12.86
CA MET A 225 -30.36 5.75 -12.45
C MET A 225 -30.62 4.26 -12.66
N GLU A 226 -30.94 3.56 -11.58
CA GLU A 226 -31.40 2.17 -11.66
C GLU A 226 -32.91 2.10 -11.38
N LEU A 227 -33.64 1.27 -12.13
CA LEU A 227 -35.08 1.00 -11.98
C LEU A 227 -35.30 -0.51 -12.03
N TYR A 228 -36.13 -1.03 -11.11
CA TYR A 228 -36.58 -2.42 -11.10
C TYR A 228 -38.10 -2.48 -11.08
N VAL A 229 -38.69 -3.31 -11.94
CA VAL A 229 -40.15 -3.46 -12.07
C VAL A 229 -40.54 -4.93 -12.06
N ALA A 230 -41.35 -5.32 -11.09
CA ALA A 230 -41.89 -6.67 -10.94
C ALA A 230 -42.88 -7.02 -12.06
N TYR A 231 -42.96 -8.31 -12.35
CA TYR A 231 -43.77 -8.96 -13.38
C TYR A 231 -43.50 -8.50 -14.82
N LYS A 232 -42.30 -7.97 -15.09
CA LYS A 232 -41.84 -7.52 -16.41
C LYS A 232 -40.58 -8.26 -16.84
N ASP A 233 -40.31 -8.23 -18.15
CA ASP A 233 -39.12 -8.81 -18.78
C ASP A 233 -38.36 -7.74 -19.58
N TYR A 234 -37.17 -8.09 -20.06
CA TYR A 234 -36.31 -7.20 -20.85
C TYR A 234 -36.98 -6.65 -22.13
N ARG A 235 -37.98 -7.34 -22.70
CA ARG A 235 -38.73 -6.86 -23.88
C ARG A 235 -39.65 -5.71 -23.52
N TRP A 236 -40.35 -5.84 -22.39
CA TRP A 236 -41.12 -4.73 -21.85
C TRP A 236 -40.21 -3.55 -21.50
N MET A 237 -39.03 -3.83 -20.94
CA MET A 237 -38.06 -2.80 -20.57
C MET A 237 -37.54 -2.03 -21.78
N MET A 238 -37.28 -2.68 -22.92
CA MET A 238 -36.95 -1.97 -24.19
C MET A 238 -38.03 -0.95 -24.58
N GLY A 239 -39.31 -1.34 -24.51
CA GLY A 239 -40.43 -0.44 -24.82
C GLY A 239 -40.60 0.71 -23.81
N MET A 240 -40.25 0.48 -22.55
CA MET A 240 -40.21 1.53 -21.52
C MET A 240 -39.06 2.51 -21.77
N THR A 241 -37.86 2.01 -22.09
CA THR A 241 -36.69 2.82 -22.42
C THR A 241 -36.92 3.71 -23.65
N GLU A 242 -37.57 3.17 -24.70
CA GLU A 242 -38.00 3.93 -25.87
C GLU A 242 -38.88 5.14 -25.47
N GLN A 243 -39.93 4.90 -24.67
CA GLN A 243 -40.82 5.97 -24.19
C GLN A 243 -40.11 7.00 -23.30
N LEU A 244 -39.24 6.53 -22.42
CA LEU A 244 -38.48 7.38 -21.50
C LEU A 244 -37.55 8.32 -22.26
N LEU A 245 -36.75 7.80 -23.19
CA LEU A 245 -35.78 8.60 -23.93
C LEU A 245 -36.44 9.54 -24.93
N GLU A 246 -37.55 9.14 -25.54
CA GLU A 246 -38.37 10.05 -26.36
C GLU A 246 -38.86 11.24 -25.52
N ARG A 247 -39.40 10.99 -24.32
CA ARG A 247 -39.86 12.03 -23.40
C ARG A 247 -38.73 12.96 -22.97
N VAL A 248 -37.57 12.40 -22.60
CA VAL A 248 -36.39 13.18 -22.19
C VAL A 248 -35.89 14.08 -23.33
N ALA A 249 -35.87 13.58 -24.57
CA ALA A 249 -35.48 14.38 -25.73
C ALA A 249 -36.46 15.55 -25.94
N VAL A 250 -37.77 15.28 -25.90
CA VAL A 250 -38.81 16.32 -26.05
C VAL A 250 -38.75 17.36 -24.94
N ASP A 251 -38.67 16.96 -23.67
CA ASP A 251 -38.65 17.88 -22.54
C ASP A 251 -37.38 18.76 -22.49
N SER A 252 -36.26 18.23 -22.99
CA SER A 252 -34.96 18.92 -22.93
C SER A 252 -34.64 19.77 -24.17
N LYS A 253 -35.13 19.37 -25.36
CA LYS A 253 -34.82 20.01 -26.65
C LYS A 253 -36.04 20.48 -27.46
N GLY A 254 -37.25 20.10 -27.06
CA GLY A 254 -38.49 20.43 -27.78
C GLY A 254 -38.81 19.50 -28.97
N GLY A 255 -38.04 18.41 -29.15
CA GLY A 255 -38.25 17.43 -30.22
C GLY A 255 -37.44 16.15 -29.99
N THR A 256 -37.63 15.13 -30.84
CA THR A 256 -36.96 13.82 -30.72
C THR A 256 -35.60 13.77 -31.41
N GLU A 257 -35.30 14.72 -32.29
CA GLU A 257 -34.02 14.82 -32.99
C GLU A 257 -33.03 15.69 -32.20
N VAL A 258 -31.82 15.17 -32.03
CA VAL A 258 -30.71 15.82 -31.33
C VAL A 258 -29.45 15.73 -32.19
N THR A 259 -28.68 16.82 -32.25
CA THR A 259 -27.36 16.82 -32.87
C THR A 259 -26.28 16.53 -31.82
N VAL A 260 -25.45 15.50 -32.07
CA VAL A 260 -24.30 15.10 -31.24
C VAL A 260 -23.04 15.06 -32.09
N GLY A 261 -22.11 15.98 -31.84
CA GLY A 261 -20.97 16.20 -32.74
C GLY A 261 -21.46 16.62 -34.13
N ASP A 262 -21.11 15.84 -35.14
CA ASP A 262 -21.53 16.03 -36.53
C ASP A 262 -22.75 15.15 -36.90
N GLU A 263 -23.18 14.25 -36.02
CA GLU A 263 -24.25 13.28 -36.27
C GLU A 263 -25.62 13.79 -35.80
N LYS A 264 -26.68 13.37 -36.50
CA LYS A 264 -28.08 13.59 -36.11
C LYS A 264 -28.68 12.30 -35.55
N ILE A 265 -29.05 12.32 -34.28
CA ILE A 265 -29.60 11.17 -33.55
C ILE A 265 -31.09 11.42 -33.33
N ASN A 266 -31.93 10.43 -33.64
CA ASN A 266 -33.36 10.51 -33.41
C ASN A 266 -33.77 9.52 -32.32
N PHE A 267 -34.31 10.03 -31.21
CA PHE A 267 -34.83 9.23 -30.10
C PHE A 267 -36.30 8.81 -30.31
N LYS A 268 -36.81 8.88 -31.53
CA LYS A 268 -38.15 8.40 -31.87
C LYS A 268 -38.13 6.86 -31.99
N ALA A 269 -38.97 6.21 -31.19
CA ALA A 269 -39.18 4.77 -31.28
C ALA A 269 -39.83 4.36 -32.63
N PRO A 270 -39.67 3.11 -33.09
CA PRO A 270 -38.97 2.00 -32.45
C PRO A 270 -37.47 1.95 -32.78
N TYR A 271 -36.66 1.48 -31.83
CA TYR A 271 -35.23 1.27 -32.01
C TYR A 271 -34.96 -0.11 -32.63
N PRO A 272 -33.91 -0.26 -33.47
CA PRO A 272 -33.48 -1.58 -33.93
C PRO A 272 -33.08 -2.47 -32.75
N ARG A 273 -33.33 -3.77 -32.88
CA ARG A 273 -33.00 -4.81 -31.89
C ARG A 273 -32.10 -5.83 -32.60
N VAL A 274 -30.84 -5.90 -32.20
CA VAL A 274 -29.82 -6.71 -32.88
C VAL A 274 -29.16 -7.64 -31.87
N PRO A 275 -29.26 -8.96 -32.01
CA PRO A 275 -28.51 -9.90 -31.17
C PRO A 275 -27.00 -9.68 -31.30
N ILE A 276 -26.24 -9.78 -30.20
CA ILE A 276 -24.79 -9.51 -30.21
C ILE A 276 -24.02 -10.42 -31.19
N LEU A 277 -24.40 -11.69 -31.27
CA LEU A 277 -23.77 -12.65 -32.20
C LEU A 277 -24.06 -12.30 -33.67
N GLU A 278 -25.25 -11.76 -33.94
CA GLU A 278 -25.64 -11.29 -35.26
C GLU A 278 -24.90 -9.99 -35.62
N ALA A 279 -24.75 -9.06 -34.66
CA ALA A 279 -23.95 -7.86 -34.83
C ALA A 279 -22.50 -8.19 -35.24
N ILE A 280 -21.86 -9.13 -34.55
CA ILE A 280 -20.50 -9.59 -34.89
C ILE A 280 -20.47 -10.17 -36.30
N LYS A 281 -21.44 -11.02 -36.66
CA LYS A 281 -21.52 -11.62 -37.99
C LYS A 281 -21.68 -10.57 -39.09
N ILE A 282 -22.51 -9.56 -38.88
CA ILE A 282 -22.75 -8.47 -39.83
C ILE A 282 -21.48 -7.64 -40.07
N HIS A 283 -20.77 -7.26 -39.00
CA HIS A 283 -19.65 -6.31 -39.10
C HIS A 283 -18.28 -6.97 -39.32
N THR A 284 -18.12 -8.24 -38.97
CA THR A 284 -16.84 -8.96 -39.11
C THR A 284 -16.87 -10.07 -40.17
N GLY A 285 -18.05 -10.55 -40.55
CA GLY A 285 -18.23 -11.71 -41.43
C GLY A 285 -18.00 -13.07 -40.77
N PHE A 286 -17.60 -13.10 -39.49
CA PHE A 286 -17.38 -14.35 -38.75
C PHE A 286 -18.64 -14.75 -37.97
N ASP A 287 -19.07 -16.00 -38.13
CA ASP A 287 -20.14 -16.57 -37.32
C ASP A 287 -19.56 -17.22 -36.06
N VAL A 288 -19.70 -16.53 -34.93
CA VAL A 288 -19.12 -16.92 -33.64
C VAL A 288 -20.10 -17.69 -32.74
N SER A 289 -21.32 -17.96 -33.21
CA SER A 289 -22.41 -18.49 -32.38
C SER A 289 -22.17 -19.88 -31.79
N GLU A 290 -21.46 -20.74 -32.54
CA GLU A 290 -21.15 -22.13 -32.16
C GLU A 290 -19.65 -22.38 -31.94
N MET A 291 -18.84 -21.32 -31.89
CA MET A 291 -17.40 -21.45 -31.69
C MET A 291 -17.05 -21.72 -30.22
N ASP A 292 -16.04 -22.57 -30.02
CA ASP A 292 -15.39 -22.74 -28.72
C ASP A 292 -14.33 -21.65 -28.48
N GLU A 293 -13.71 -21.68 -27.31
CA GLU A 293 -12.69 -20.68 -26.93
C GLU A 293 -11.52 -20.63 -27.94
N ILE A 294 -11.10 -21.78 -28.46
CA ILE A 294 -9.99 -21.88 -29.43
C ILE A 294 -10.40 -21.19 -30.74
N GLY A 295 -11.61 -21.46 -31.23
CA GLY A 295 -12.17 -20.82 -32.42
C GLY A 295 -12.27 -19.30 -32.27
N LEU A 296 -12.77 -18.83 -31.13
CA LEU A 296 -12.90 -17.40 -30.83
C LEU A 296 -11.55 -16.68 -30.77
N ARG A 297 -10.55 -17.27 -30.11
CA ARG A 297 -9.16 -16.74 -30.11
C ARG A 297 -8.61 -16.64 -31.53
N GLY A 298 -8.85 -17.66 -32.36
CA GLY A 298 -8.46 -17.63 -33.78
C GLY A 298 -9.18 -16.54 -34.59
N VAL A 299 -10.39 -16.13 -34.21
CA VAL A 299 -11.09 -14.96 -34.80
C VAL A 299 -10.45 -13.66 -34.30
N CYS A 300 -10.17 -13.53 -33.00
CA CYS A 300 -9.47 -12.37 -32.45
C CYS A 300 -8.11 -12.14 -33.14
N ASP A 301 -7.32 -13.20 -33.36
CA ASP A 301 -6.04 -13.13 -34.06
C ASP A 301 -6.20 -12.58 -35.48
N LYS A 302 -7.20 -13.09 -36.23
CA LYS A 302 -7.50 -12.61 -37.59
C LYS A 302 -7.95 -11.15 -37.61
N LEU A 303 -8.62 -10.69 -36.56
CA LEU A 303 -9.14 -9.34 -36.41
C LEU A 303 -8.14 -8.37 -35.74
N ASN A 304 -6.94 -8.87 -35.37
CA ASN A 304 -5.91 -8.15 -34.61
C ASN A 304 -6.43 -7.58 -33.28
N ILE A 305 -7.18 -8.38 -32.53
CA ILE A 305 -7.70 -8.05 -31.20
C ILE A 305 -6.79 -8.71 -30.16
N PRO A 306 -6.19 -7.96 -29.22
CA PRO A 306 -5.37 -8.54 -28.16
C PRO A 306 -6.19 -9.51 -27.31
N THR A 307 -5.64 -10.69 -27.02
CA THR A 307 -6.24 -11.64 -26.09
C THR A 307 -5.23 -12.08 -25.04
N ASP A 308 -5.71 -12.44 -23.85
CA ASP A 308 -4.90 -13.04 -22.79
C ASP A 308 -5.49 -14.39 -22.34
N GLU A 309 -4.74 -15.15 -21.54
CA GLU A 309 -5.14 -16.49 -21.08
C GLU A 309 -6.31 -16.49 -20.07
N THR A 310 -6.71 -15.33 -19.54
CA THR A 310 -7.81 -15.23 -18.56
C THR A 310 -9.16 -15.00 -19.24
N MET A 311 -9.16 -14.50 -20.48
CA MET A 311 -10.38 -14.28 -21.28
C MET A 311 -11.10 -15.59 -21.64
N GLY A 312 -12.29 -15.79 -21.03
CA GLY A 312 -13.24 -16.85 -21.41
C GLY A 312 -14.06 -16.52 -22.66
N ILE A 313 -14.97 -17.43 -23.05
CA ILE A 313 -15.82 -17.30 -24.26
C ILE A 313 -16.60 -15.98 -24.25
N GLY A 314 -17.23 -15.66 -23.12
CA GLY A 314 -17.98 -14.42 -22.96
C GLY A 314 -17.11 -13.20 -23.24
N LYS A 315 -15.96 -13.09 -22.57
CA LYS A 315 -15.07 -11.93 -22.70
C LYS A 315 -14.49 -11.79 -24.11
N LEU A 316 -14.18 -12.90 -24.79
CA LEU A 316 -13.74 -12.85 -26.19
C LEU A 316 -14.83 -12.28 -27.11
N ILE A 317 -16.09 -12.66 -26.92
CA ILE A 317 -17.22 -12.13 -27.69
C ILE A 317 -17.39 -10.61 -27.44
N ASP A 318 -17.27 -10.18 -26.19
CA ASP A 318 -17.30 -8.77 -25.78
C ASP A 318 -16.21 -7.94 -26.48
N GLU A 319 -14.96 -8.40 -26.45
CA GLU A 319 -13.85 -7.71 -27.10
C GLU A 319 -14.02 -7.63 -28.63
N ILE A 320 -14.53 -8.70 -29.27
CA ILE A 320 -14.86 -8.67 -30.70
C ILE A 320 -15.96 -7.63 -31.00
N PHE A 321 -17.01 -7.59 -30.17
CA PHE A 321 -18.08 -6.64 -30.33
C PHE A 321 -17.62 -5.19 -30.10
N GLY A 322 -16.90 -4.91 -29.00
CA GLY A 322 -16.41 -3.58 -28.65
C GLY A 322 -15.49 -3.01 -29.73
N GLU A 323 -14.49 -3.77 -30.16
CA GLU A 323 -13.49 -3.30 -31.13
C GLU A 323 -14.05 -3.16 -32.55
N LYS A 324 -14.93 -4.08 -32.99
CA LYS A 324 -15.35 -4.14 -34.40
C LYS A 324 -16.78 -3.71 -34.68
N CYS A 325 -17.66 -3.67 -33.68
CA CYS A 325 -19.09 -3.46 -33.90
C CYS A 325 -19.61 -2.17 -33.24
N GLU A 326 -19.20 -1.86 -32.00
CA GLU A 326 -19.80 -0.79 -31.17
C GLU A 326 -19.93 0.56 -31.93
N HIS A 327 -18.87 0.98 -32.62
CA HIS A 327 -18.79 2.27 -33.32
C HIS A 327 -19.75 2.43 -34.51
N HIS A 328 -20.35 1.34 -35.02
CA HIS A 328 -21.31 1.41 -36.13
C HIS A 328 -22.73 1.81 -35.68
N TYR A 329 -23.05 1.68 -34.40
CA TYR A 329 -24.39 1.94 -33.86
C TYR A 329 -24.59 3.41 -33.47
N ILE A 330 -24.80 4.26 -34.48
CA ILE A 330 -24.99 5.70 -34.30
C ILE A 330 -26.39 6.04 -33.77
N GLN A 331 -27.45 5.49 -34.38
CA GLN A 331 -28.82 5.63 -33.89
C GLN A 331 -29.04 4.75 -32.65
N PRO A 332 -29.99 5.12 -31.76
CA PRO A 332 -30.32 4.29 -30.61
C PRO A 332 -30.67 2.87 -31.05
N THR A 333 -29.88 1.90 -30.62
CA THR A 333 -29.99 0.49 -31.04
C THR A 333 -29.82 -0.42 -29.83
N PHE A 334 -30.75 -1.34 -29.62
CA PHE A 334 -30.63 -2.37 -28.60
C PHE A 334 -29.78 -3.51 -29.11
N ILE A 335 -28.63 -3.73 -28.48
CA ILE A 335 -27.84 -4.95 -28.63
C ILE A 335 -28.35 -5.95 -27.62
N THR A 336 -28.72 -7.16 -28.05
CA THR A 336 -29.50 -8.11 -27.26
C THR A 336 -28.83 -9.48 -27.13
N ASP A 337 -29.30 -10.26 -26.16
CA ASP A 337 -29.03 -11.69 -25.97
C ASP A 337 -27.55 -12.03 -25.74
N TYR A 338 -26.98 -11.48 -24.65
CA TYR A 338 -25.57 -11.65 -24.28
C TYR A 338 -25.26 -13.06 -23.76
N PRO A 339 -24.03 -13.57 -23.96
CA PRO A 339 -23.55 -14.82 -23.36
C PRO A 339 -23.72 -14.88 -21.83
N LYS A 340 -24.17 -16.05 -21.34
CA LYS A 340 -24.43 -16.29 -19.91
C LYS A 340 -23.22 -16.04 -19.00
N GLU A 341 -22.03 -16.35 -19.48
CA GLU A 341 -20.78 -16.16 -18.72
C GLU A 341 -20.54 -14.70 -18.30
N MET A 342 -20.96 -13.73 -19.11
CA MET A 342 -20.77 -12.29 -18.84
C MET A 342 -21.87 -11.65 -18.00
N SER A 343 -22.94 -12.40 -17.72
CA SER A 343 -24.19 -11.83 -17.20
C SER A 343 -24.59 -12.60 -15.93
N PRO A 344 -23.81 -12.49 -14.84
CA PRO A 344 -23.95 -13.33 -13.65
C PRO A 344 -25.25 -13.07 -12.85
N LEU A 345 -25.92 -11.95 -13.09
CA LEU A 345 -27.15 -11.53 -12.41
C LEU A 345 -28.40 -11.62 -13.32
N THR A 346 -28.22 -12.06 -14.57
CA THR A 346 -29.27 -12.05 -15.59
C THR A 346 -29.92 -13.41 -15.79
N LYS A 347 -31.23 -13.44 -15.99
CA LYS A 347 -31.97 -14.65 -16.30
C LYS A 347 -31.48 -15.30 -17.61
N THR A 348 -31.34 -16.63 -17.59
CA THR A 348 -31.03 -17.41 -18.79
C THR A 348 -32.08 -17.16 -19.87
N HIS A 349 -31.67 -17.06 -21.12
CA HIS A 349 -32.59 -16.83 -22.24
C HIS A 349 -33.57 -17.98 -22.39
N ARG A 350 -34.86 -17.68 -22.59
CA ARG A 350 -35.94 -18.67 -22.60
C ARG A 350 -35.81 -19.76 -23.68
N ASP A 351 -35.19 -19.41 -24.82
CA ASP A 351 -35.03 -20.30 -25.97
C ASP A 351 -33.59 -20.80 -26.18
N ASN A 352 -32.60 -20.23 -25.47
CA ASN A 352 -31.19 -20.58 -25.68
C ASN A 352 -30.40 -20.56 -24.34
N PRO A 353 -30.04 -21.72 -23.78
CA PRO A 353 -29.39 -21.78 -22.47
C PRO A 353 -27.97 -21.18 -22.43
N ARG A 354 -27.34 -20.92 -23.59
CA ARG A 354 -26.03 -20.25 -23.68
C ARG A 354 -26.11 -18.73 -23.54
N LEU A 355 -27.30 -18.16 -23.76
CA LEU A 355 -27.54 -16.71 -23.77
C LEU A 355 -28.39 -16.28 -22.58
N THR A 356 -28.53 -14.97 -22.42
CA THR A 356 -29.29 -14.35 -21.33
C THR A 356 -30.27 -13.31 -21.86
N GLU A 357 -31.35 -13.04 -21.14
CA GLU A 357 -32.31 -11.99 -21.47
C GLU A 357 -31.77 -10.61 -21.08
N ARG A 358 -30.71 -10.17 -21.77
CA ARG A 358 -30.00 -8.90 -21.56
C ARG A 358 -30.05 -8.03 -22.80
N PHE A 359 -30.11 -6.72 -22.62
CA PHE A 359 -29.78 -5.76 -23.66
C PHE A 359 -28.89 -4.63 -23.15
N GLU A 360 -28.08 -4.10 -24.05
CA GLU A 360 -27.43 -2.80 -23.90
C GLU A 360 -27.96 -1.86 -24.98
N LEU A 361 -28.23 -0.62 -24.62
CA LEU A 361 -28.63 0.42 -25.55
C LEU A 361 -27.40 1.19 -26.02
N MET A 362 -27.07 1.07 -27.30
CA MET A 362 -26.00 1.82 -27.95
C MET A 362 -26.53 3.10 -28.56
N VAL A 363 -25.87 4.24 -28.29
CA VAL A 363 -26.17 5.54 -28.90
C VAL A 363 -24.85 6.22 -29.25
N ASN A 364 -24.69 6.63 -30.52
CA ASN A 364 -23.46 7.25 -31.02
C ASN A 364 -22.19 6.41 -30.75
N GLY A 365 -22.30 5.09 -30.91
CA GLY A 365 -21.22 4.14 -30.67
C GLY A 365 -20.73 4.08 -29.23
N LYS A 366 -21.63 4.34 -28.27
CA LYS A 366 -21.38 4.22 -26.83
C LYS A 366 -22.59 3.61 -26.12
N GLU A 367 -22.32 2.78 -25.13
CA GLU A 367 -23.34 2.21 -24.25
C GLU A 367 -23.98 3.29 -23.36
N LEU A 368 -25.30 3.43 -23.44
CA LEU A 368 -26.11 4.39 -22.69
C LEU A 368 -26.86 3.75 -21.51
N ALA A 369 -27.31 2.51 -21.68
CA ALA A 369 -28.05 1.77 -20.66
C ALA A 369 -27.80 0.27 -20.78
N ASN A 370 -27.87 -0.43 -19.65
CA ASN A 370 -27.79 -1.89 -19.56
C ASN A 370 -29.02 -2.39 -18.80
N ALA A 371 -29.68 -3.44 -19.29
CA ALA A 371 -30.93 -3.92 -18.73
C ALA A 371 -31.12 -5.42 -18.96
N TYR A 372 -31.91 -6.04 -18.11
CA TYR A 372 -32.19 -7.47 -18.23
C TYR A 372 -33.48 -7.91 -17.56
N SER A 373 -33.91 -9.13 -17.87
CA SER A 373 -34.76 -9.91 -16.97
C SER A 373 -33.90 -10.44 -15.82
N GLU A 374 -34.33 -10.16 -14.60
CA GLU A 374 -33.55 -10.47 -13.40
C GLU A 374 -33.51 -11.96 -13.10
N LEU A 375 -32.32 -12.46 -12.77
CA LEU A 375 -32.19 -13.79 -12.22
C LEU A 375 -32.84 -13.84 -10.85
N ASN A 376 -33.89 -14.65 -10.75
CA ASN A 376 -34.67 -14.82 -9.53
C ASN A 376 -34.63 -16.24 -8.96
N ASP A 377 -33.83 -17.13 -9.55
CA ASP A 377 -33.57 -18.47 -9.01
C ASP A 377 -32.36 -18.41 -8.05
N PRO A 378 -32.55 -18.63 -6.73
CA PRO A 378 -31.46 -18.55 -5.77
C PRO A 378 -30.38 -19.62 -5.97
N ILE A 379 -30.71 -20.77 -6.58
CA ILE A 379 -29.77 -21.86 -6.83
C ILE A 379 -28.84 -21.48 -7.98
N ASP A 380 -29.39 -21.08 -9.14
CA ASP A 380 -28.58 -20.60 -10.28
C ASP A 380 -27.78 -19.35 -9.87
N GLN A 381 -28.37 -18.43 -9.09
CA GLN A 381 -27.65 -17.23 -8.64
C GLN A 381 -26.43 -17.59 -7.78
N LYS A 382 -26.57 -18.57 -6.88
CA LYS A 382 -25.46 -19.05 -6.04
C LYS A 382 -24.37 -19.73 -6.87
N GLU A 383 -24.73 -20.54 -7.85
CA GLU A 383 -23.78 -21.18 -8.77
C GLU A 383 -23.00 -20.14 -9.60
N ARG A 384 -23.66 -19.07 -10.03
CA ARG A 384 -23.01 -17.96 -10.75
C ARG A 384 -22.06 -17.18 -9.86
N PHE A 385 -22.42 -16.91 -8.60
CA PHE A 385 -21.49 -16.30 -7.65
C PHE A 385 -20.27 -17.20 -7.36
N GLN A 386 -20.46 -18.51 -7.29
CA GLN A 386 -19.33 -19.45 -7.15
C GLN A 386 -18.43 -19.44 -8.38
N SER A 387 -19.00 -19.33 -9.57
CA SER A 387 -18.26 -19.22 -10.83
C SER A 387 -17.46 -17.91 -10.92
N GLN A 388 -18.06 -16.80 -10.51
CA GLN A 388 -17.39 -15.49 -10.39
C GLN A 388 -16.24 -15.53 -9.38
N LEU A 389 -16.44 -16.15 -8.21
CA LEU A 389 -15.36 -16.34 -7.23
C LEU A 389 -14.19 -17.17 -7.81
N ALA A 390 -14.48 -18.18 -8.64
CA ALA A 390 -13.45 -18.96 -9.31
C ALA A 390 -12.68 -18.14 -10.37
N LEU A 391 -13.30 -17.13 -10.99
CA LEU A 391 -12.61 -16.16 -11.85
C LEU A 391 -11.74 -15.21 -11.02
N ALA A 392 -12.23 -14.74 -9.87
CA ALA A 392 -11.44 -13.95 -8.91
C ALA A 392 -10.18 -14.71 -8.46
N GLU A 393 -10.29 -16.01 -8.18
CA GLU A 393 -9.15 -16.88 -7.83
C GLU A 393 -8.11 -17.00 -8.97
N LYS A 394 -8.50 -16.73 -10.22
CA LYS A 394 -7.61 -16.68 -11.39
C LYS A 394 -6.98 -15.31 -11.63
N GLY A 395 -7.29 -14.31 -10.79
CA GLY A 395 -6.71 -12.96 -10.86
C GLY A 395 -7.60 -11.91 -11.52
N ASP A 396 -8.91 -12.17 -11.64
CA ASP A 396 -9.88 -11.14 -12.02
C ASP A 396 -10.26 -10.28 -10.81
N ASP A 397 -9.68 -9.08 -10.74
CA ASP A 397 -9.89 -8.11 -9.64
C ASP A 397 -11.28 -7.45 -9.68
N GLU A 398 -12.08 -7.67 -10.73
CA GLU A 398 -13.42 -7.08 -10.93
C GLU A 398 -14.55 -8.09 -10.63
N ALA A 399 -14.22 -9.36 -10.41
CA ALA A 399 -15.18 -10.42 -10.15
C ALA A 399 -16.01 -10.20 -8.86
N MET A 400 -17.28 -10.62 -8.91
CA MET A 400 -18.24 -10.40 -7.82
C MET A 400 -17.97 -11.27 -6.59
N PHE A 401 -18.24 -10.71 -5.40
CA PHE A 401 -18.24 -11.44 -4.13
C PHE A 401 -19.51 -12.26 -3.94
N ILE A 402 -19.44 -13.33 -3.14
CA ILE A 402 -20.62 -14.09 -2.75
C ILE A 402 -21.38 -13.34 -1.65
N ASP A 403 -22.50 -12.70 -2.01
CA ASP A 403 -23.43 -12.09 -1.05
C ASP A 403 -24.46 -13.14 -0.56
N ALA A 404 -24.16 -13.77 0.56
CA ALA A 404 -25.03 -14.78 1.17
C ALA A 404 -26.38 -14.22 1.65
N ASP A 405 -26.45 -12.94 1.99
CA ASP A 405 -27.69 -12.31 2.42
C ASP A 405 -28.60 -12.02 1.21
N PHE A 406 -28.03 -11.64 0.07
CA PHE A 406 -28.78 -11.51 -1.18
C PHE A 406 -29.37 -12.84 -1.63
N ILE A 407 -28.59 -13.93 -1.57
CA ILE A 407 -29.11 -15.28 -1.86
C ILE A 407 -30.28 -15.62 -0.94
N ARG A 408 -30.15 -15.35 0.37
CA ARG A 408 -31.24 -15.54 1.33
C ARG A 408 -32.48 -14.72 0.97
N ALA A 409 -32.32 -13.49 0.50
CA ALA A 409 -33.45 -12.69 0.04
C ALA A 409 -34.16 -13.35 -1.15
N LEU A 410 -33.41 -13.86 -2.14
CA LEU A 410 -34.00 -14.61 -3.25
C LEU A 410 -34.71 -15.91 -2.81
N GLU A 411 -34.21 -16.58 -1.76
CA GLU A 411 -34.85 -17.76 -1.17
C GLU A 411 -36.22 -17.46 -0.54
N TYR A 412 -36.49 -16.22 -0.12
CA TYR A 412 -37.84 -15.78 0.28
C TYR A 412 -38.79 -15.57 -0.90
N GLY A 413 -38.27 -15.56 -2.14
CA GLY A 413 -39.00 -15.45 -3.38
C GLY A 413 -38.98 -14.04 -3.95
N MET A 414 -38.25 -13.87 -5.05
CA MET A 414 -38.32 -12.66 -5.88
C MET A 414 -39.26 -12.90 -7.08
N PRO A 415 -40.28 -12.05 -7.34
CA PRO A 415 -41.10 -12.16 -8.53
C PRO A 415 -40.25 -12.01 -9.81
N PRO A 416 -40.69 -12.53 -10.97
CA PRO A 416 -40.06 -12.21 -12.24
C PRO A 416 -39.97 -10.70 -12.39
N THR A 417 -38.78 -10.16 -12.60
CA THR A 417 -38.53 -8.71 -12.53
C THR A 417 -37.66 -8.32 -13.72
N SER A 418 -37.78 -7.09 -14.18
CA SER A 418 -36.80 -6.50 -15.11
C SER A 418 -36.18 -5.25 -14.50
N GLY A 419 -34.85 -5.16 -14.58
CA GLY A 419 -34.06 -4.02 -14.14
C GLY A 419 -33.35 -3.33 -15.29
N ILE A 420 -33.05 -2.05 -15.10
CA ILE A 420 -32.27 -1.22 -16.02
C ILE A 420 -31.40 -0.25 -15.23
N GLY A 421 -30.13 -0.12 -15.63
CA GLY A 421 -29.23 0.96 -15.23
C GLY A 421 -28.99 1.92 -16.40
N ILE A 422 -29.13 3.23 -16.16
CA ILE A 422 -28.86 4.29 -17.15
C ILE A 422 -27.79 5.23 -16.61
N GLY A 423 -26.69 5.37 -17.36
CA GLY A 423 -25.64 6.34 -17.03
C GLY A 423 -26.09 7.77 -17.32
N ILE A 424 -26.42 8.55 -16.29
CA ILE A 424 -26.96 9.91 -16.44
C ILE A 424 -25.93 10.84 -17.10
N ASP A 425 -24.64 10.67 -16.79
CA ASP A 425 -23.55 11.41 -17.42
C ASP A 425 -23.43 11.15 -18.92
N ARG A 426 -23.68 9.90 -19.36
CA ARG A 426 -23.66 9.51 -20.77
C ARG A 426 -24.93 9.98 -21.48
N LEU A 427 -26.09 9.89 -20.82
CA LEU A 427 -27.35 10.42 -21.34
C LEU A 427 -27.28 11.92 -21.58
N GLU A 428 -26.72 12.68 -20.65
CA GLU A 428 -26.51 14.12 -20.82
C GLU A 428 -25.69 14.42 -22.08
N LYS A 429 -24.58 13.70 -22.30
CA LYS A 429 -23.74 13.86 -23.50
C LYS A 429 -24.47 13.46 -24.79
N ALA A 430 -25.27 12.40 -24.75
CA ALA A 430 -26.06 11.91 -25.89
C ALA A 430 -27.22 12.84 -26.26
N VAL A 431 -27.79 13.57 -25.29
CA VAL A 431 -28.91 14.50 -25.51
C VAL A 431 -28.41 15.95 -25.70
N HIS A 432 -27.19 16.26 -25.29
CA HIS A 432 -26.59 17.59 -25.37
C HIS A 432 -25.14 17.54 -25.84
N SER A 433 -24.91 17.79 -27.15
CA SER A 433 -23.54 17.98 -27.65
C SER A 433 -22.86 19.20 -27.02
N LEU A 434 -21.66 18.99 -26.49
CA LEU A 434 -20.66 20.03 -26.24
C LEU A 434 -19.87 20.24 -27.54
N LYS A 435 -19.81 21.48 -28.06
CA LYS A 435 -18.94 21.80 -29.21
C LYS A 435 -17.46 21.74 -28.80
N GLY A 436 -16.65 20.97 -29.55
CA GLY A 436 -15.28 21.34 -29.92
C GLY A 436 -14.09 21.01 -29.01
N LYS A 437 -13.75 19.72 -28.76
CA LYS A 437 -12.44 19.35 -28.16
C LYS A 437 -11.78 18.10 -28.77
N GLY A 438 -11.73 18.01 -30.11
CA GLY A 438 -11.21 16.85 -30.84
C GLY A 438 -9.88 17.00 -31.60
N ARG A 439 -9.16 18.13 -31.54
CA ARG A 439 -7.91 18.33 -32.32
C ARG A 439 -6.75 18.89 -31.49
N ILE A 440 -5.52 18.43 -31.80
CA ILE A 440 -4.28 19.08 -31.37
C ILE A 440 -4.17 20.40 -32.15
N THR A 441 -4.18 21.54 -31.46
CA THR A 441 -3.89 22.85 -32.04
C THR A 441 -2.47 23.28 -31.66
N GLU A 442 -1.82 24.14 -32.47
CA GLU A 442 -0.48 24.68 -32.16
C GLU A 442 -0.43 25.37 -30.78
N THR A 443 -1.56 25.97 -30.37
CA THR A 443 -1.74 26.62 -29.07
C THR A 443 -1.66 25.63 -27.91
N ASN A 444 -2.32 24.46 -28.02
CA ASN A 444 -2.29 23.42 -26.99
C ASN A 444 -0.88 22.84 -26.81
N ILE A 445 -0.14 22.63 -27.90
CA ILE A 445 1.25 22.15 -27.84
C ILE A 445 2.15 23.19 -27.18
N ALA A 446 2.02 24.47 -27.53
CA ALA A 446 2.91 25.53 -27.05
C ALA A 446 2.85 25.70 -25.53
N ASP A 447 1.66 25.65 -24.93
CA ASP A 447 1.49 25.81 -23.49
C ASP A 447 1.99 24.59 -22.69
N THR A 448 1.72 23.37 -23.16
CA THR A 448 2.27 22.16 -22.54
C THR A 448 3.79 22.12 -22.62
N LEU A 449 4.37 22.47 -23.77
CA LEU A 449 5.84 22.52 -23.91
C LEU A 449 6.48 23.59 -23.02
N LYS A 450 5.80 24.70 -22.76
CA LYS A 450 6.27 25.74 -21.84
C LYS A 450 6.33 25.22 -20.39
N GLN A 451 5.37 24.39 -19.99
CA GLN A 451 5.38 23.73 -18.69
C GLN A 451 6.49 22.68 -18.58
N VAL A 452 6.64 21.83 -19.62
CA VAL A 452 7.73 20.84 -19.69
C VAL A 452 9.10 21.52 -19.63
N ARG A 453 9.29 22.64 -20.35
CA ARG A 453 10.54 23.43 -20.29
C ARG A 453 10.82 23.95 -18.88
N ARG A 454 9.81 24.48 -18.18
CA ARG A 454 9.96 24.96 -16.79
C ARG A 454 10.31 23.82 -15.84
N ALA A 455 9.70 22.65 -16.01
CA ALA A 455 9.99 21.47 -15.20
C ALA A 455 11.43 20.98 -15.39
N LEU A 456 11.93 20.95 -16.63
CA LEU A 456 13.33 20.59 -16.93
C LEU A 456 14.32 21.58 -16.31
N ILE A 457 14.06 22.88 -16.42
CA ILE A 457 14.90 23.92 -15.81
C ILE A 457 14.89 23.81 -14.28
N ALA A 458 13.73 23.57 -13.68
CA ALA A 458 13.60 23.37 -12.23
C ALA A 458 14.30 22.08 -11.74
N ALA A 459 14.61 21.14 -12.64
CA ALA A 459 15.38 19.94 -12.37
C ALA A 459 16.88 20.10 -12.65
N ASP A 460 17.38 21.34 -12.76
CA ASP A 460 18.79 21.70 -13.06
C ASP A 460 19.30 21.26 -14.44
N VAL A 461 18.40 21.05 -15.42
CA VAL A 461 18.77 20.83 -16.83
C VAL A 461 19.25 22.14 -17.45
N ASN A 462 20.35 22.08 -18.21
CA ASN A 462 20.89 23.24 -18.90
C ASN A 462 19.85 23.89 -19.83
N PHE A 463 19.70 25.21 -19.76
CA PHE A 463 18.69 25.95 -20.54
C PHE A 463 18.75 25.69 -22.04
N LYS A 464 19.96 25.57 -22.63
CA LYS A 464 20.10 25.31 -24.08
C LYS A 464 19.55 23.94 -24.45
N ILE A 465 19.79 22.93 -23.61
CA ILE A 465 19.32 21.55 -23.79
C ILE A 465 17.81 21.47 -23.59
N ALA A 466 17.28 22.11 -22.54
CA ALA A 466 15.83 22.18 -22.31
C ALA A 466 15.09 22.89 -23.46
N LYS A 467 15.69 23.93 -24.04
CA LYS A 467 15.15 24.64 -25.21
C LYS A 467 15.14 23.72 -26.44
N GLN A 468 16.27 23.13 -26.81
CA GLN A 468 16.42 22.24 -27.95
C GLN A 468 15.50 21.01 -27.85
N PHE A 469 15.37 20.43 -26.66
CA PHE A 469 14.44 19.33 -26.39
C PHE A 469 13.00 19.72 -26.72
N THR A 470 12.52 20.86 -26.20
CA THR A 470 11.15 21.29 -26.48
C THR A 470 10.90 21.69 -27.92
N GLU A 471 11.92 22.17 -28.65
CA GLU A 471 11.83 22.43 -30.10
C GLU A 471 11.69 21.11 -30.88
N THR A 472 12.48 20.10 -30.53
CA THR A 472 12.42 18.76 -31.14
C THR A 472 11.07 18.08 -30.88
N VAL A 473 10.55 18.14 -29.64
CA VAL A 473 9.21 17.61 -29.31
C VAL A 473 8.12 18.36 -30.08
N LYS A 474 8.25 19.69 -30.24
CA LYS A 474 7.30 20.49 -31.02
C LYS A 474 7.26 20.04 -32.47
N GLU A 475 8.41 19.88 -33.12
CA GLU A 475 8.51 19.44 -34.52
C GLU A 475 7.92 18.03 -34.72
N LYS A 476 8.24 17.09 -33.81
CA LYS A 476 7.68 15.72 -33.85
C LYS A 476 6.18 15.68 -33.59
N ALA A 477 5.67 16.53 -32.70
CA ALA A 477 4.24 16.61 -32.38
C ALA A 477 3.41 17.25 -33.51
N ILE A 478 4.00 18.17 -34.29
CA ILE A 478 3.35 18.79 -35.46
C ILE A 478 3.36 17.83 -36.66
N GLY A 479 4.42 17.02 -36.82
CA GLY A 479 4.59 16.11 -37.96
C GLY A 479 3.85 14.76 -37.89
N GLN A 480 3.35 14.35 -36.71
CA GLN A 480 2.60 13.10 -36.56
C GLN A 480 1.10 13.27 -36.81
N LYS A 481 0.55 12.52 -37.78
CA LYS A 481 -0.91 12.33 -37.88
C LYS A 481 -1.38 11.53 -36.67
N VAL A 482 -2.44 11.99 -36.01
CA VAL A 482 -3.11 11.26 -34.93
C VAL A 482 -3.66 9.97 -35.55
N LEU A 483 -3.04 8.83 -35.24
CA LEU A 483 -3.63 7.53 -35.49
C LEU A 483 -4.95 7.47 -34.73
N THR A 484 -6.01 6.99 -35.37
CA THR A 484 -7.41 7.06 -34.92
C THR A 484 -7.68 6.44 -33.53
N SER A 485 -6.73 5.71 -32.95
CA SER A 485 -6.83 5.04 -31.65
C SER A 485 -6.23 5.80 -30.45
N LEU A 486 -5.38 6.83 -30.65
CA LEU A 486 -4.69 7.50 -29.53
C LEU A 486 -5.15 8.96 -29.39
N GLN A 487 -5.50 9.36 -28.16
CA GLN A 487 -5.92 10.73 -27.92
C GLN A 487 -4.75 11.73 -27.99
N PRO A 488 -4.98 12.95 -28.49
CA PRO A 488 -4.03 14.07 -28.54
C PRO A 488 -3.04 14.22 -27.38
N GLY A 489 -3.54 14.14 -26.13
CA GLY A 489 -2.73 14.30 -24.92
C GLY A 489 -1.82 13.11 -24.66
N GLN A 490 -2.29 11.88 -24.91
CA GLN A 490 -1.48 10.65 -24.77
C GLN A 490 -0.37 10.60 -25.83
N LEU A 491 -0.65 11.04 -27.06
CA LEU A 491 0.35 11.14 -28.11
C LEU A 491 1.47 12.12 -27.71
N LEU A 492 1.11 13.31 -27.19
CA LEU A 492 2.09 14.29 -26.74
C LEU A 492 2.93 13.78 -25.56
N ILE A 493 2.30 13.13 -24.58
CA ILE A 493 3.01 12.50 -23.45
C ILE A 493 3.98 11.42 -23.94
N LYS A 494 3.54 10.57 -24.89
CA LYS A 494 4.40 9.56 -25.50
C LYS A 494 5.60 10.17 -26.22
N ILE A 495 5.39 11.21 -27.04
CA ILE A 495 6.47 11.91 -27.74
C ILE A 495 7.46 12.52 -26.74
N VAL A 496 6.97 13.14 -25.67
CA VAL A 496 7.83 13.71 -24.60
C VAL A 496 8.63 12.61 -23.91
N ARG A 497 8.01 11.47 -23.57
CA ARG A 497 8.66 10.32 -22.95
C ARG A 497 9.77 9.76 -23.83
N ASP A 498 9.43 9.43 -25.07
CA ASP A 498 10.36 8.79 -26.01
C ASP A 498 11.54 9.73 -26.31
N GLU A 499 11.30 11.05 -26.39
CA GLU A 499 12.38 12.02 -26.57
C GLU A 499 13.27 12.16 -25.33
N LEU A 500 12.71 12.11 -24.11
CA LEU A 500 13.51 12.13 -22.87
C LEU A 500 14.40 10.89 -22.76
N ALA A 501 13.88 9.72 -23.10
CA ALA A 501 14.65 8.48 -23.10
C ALA A 501 15.80 8.52 -24.13
N ASN A 502 15.52 9.00 -25.34
CA ASN A 502 16.54 9.19 -26.39
C ASN A 502 17.65 10.14 -25.92
N LEU A 503 17.29 11.26 -25.29
CA LEU A 503 18.24 12.25 -24.80
C LEU A 503 19.17 11.67 -23.72
N MET A 504 18.71 10.67 -22.97
CA MET A 504 19.49 9.94 -21.95
C MET A 504 20.26 8.72 -22.49
N GLY A 505 20.19 8.42 -23.79
CA GLY A 505 20.96 7.36 -24.44
C GLY A 505 20.13 6.23 -25.07
N GLY A 506 18.79 6.30 -25.00
CA GLY A 506 17.88 5.33 -25.61
C GLY A 506 17.83 4.02 -24.84
N SER A 507 18.82 3.15 -25.03
CA SER A 507 18.89 1.83 -24.38
C SER A 507 19.92 1.78 -23.26
N ALA A 508 19.75 0.85 -22.33
CA ALA A 508 20.75 0.57 -21.30
C ALA A 508 22.07 0.09 -21.93
N ALA A 509 23.20 0.55 -21.38
CA ALA A 509 24.54 0.18 -21.84
C ALA A 509 25.27 -0.63 -20.77
N ASP A 510 25.78 -1.81 -21.16
CA ASP A 510 26.48 -2.72 -20.24
C ASP A 510 27.98 -2.35 -20.08
N VAL A 511 28.61 -2.90 -19.04
CA VAL A 511 30.04 -2.74 -18.75
C VAL A 511 30.89 -3.60 -19.69
N ASN A 512 31.98 -3.03 -20.22
CA ASN A 512 32.94 -3.74 -21.05
C ASN A 512 33.91 -4.54 -20.18
N LEU A 513 33.87 -5.87 -20.34
CA LEU A 513 34.69 -6.83 -19.58
C LEU A 513 35.63 -7.62 -20.49
N ASP A 514 36.06 -7.01 -21.61
CA ASP A 514 37.03 -7.59 -22.52
C ASP A 514 38.43 -7.61 -21.92
N GLY A 515 39.18 -8.71 -22.14
CA GLY A 515 40.53 -8.91 -21.62
C GLY A 515 40.63 -9.97 -20.52
N SER A 516 41.87 -10.41 -20.24
CA SER A 516 42.16 -11.43 -19.22
C SER A 516 43.44 -11.08 -18.44
N PRO A 517 43.32 -10.38 -17.29
CA PRO A 517 42.09 -9.88 -16.68
C PRO A 517 41.53 -8.64 -17.41
N ALA A 518 40.21 -8.45 -17.35
CA ALA A 518 39.58 -7.17 -17.70
C ALA A 518 39.96 -6.11 -16.65
N VAL A 519 40.29 -4.89 -17.07
CA VAL A 519 40.77 -3.83 -16.17
C VAL A 519 39.81 -2.66 -16.22
N ILE A 520 39.19 -2.33 -15.09
CA ILE A 520 38.23 -1.26 -14.93
C ILE A 520 38.88 -0.13 -14.11
N LEU A 521 38.92 1.08 -14.66
CA LEU A 521 39.51 2.25 -14.01
C LEU A 521 38.42 3.19 -13.50
N MET A 522 38.44 3.53 -12.22
CA MET A 522 37.58 4.58 -11.66
C MET A 522 38.23 5.96 -11.84
N SER A 523 37.46 6.95 -12.27
CA SER A 523 37.87 8.36 -12.32
C SER A 523 36.73 9.25 -11.81
N GLY A 524 37.05 10.46 -11.33
CA GLY A 524 36.03 11.42 -10.85
C GLY A 524 36.44 12.20 -9.60
N LEU A 525 35.61 13.16 -9.20
CA LEU A 525 35.92 14.11 -8.13
C LEU A 525 36.02 13.46 -6.73
N GLN A 526 36.69 14.15 -5.82
CA GLN A 526 36.78 13.76 -4.41
C GLN A 526 35.38 13.85 -3.80
N GLY A 527 34.98 12.82 -3.07
CA GLY A 527 33.63 12.76 -2.50
C GLY A 527 32.53 12.32 -3.47
N SER A 528 32.84 12.02 -4.74
CA SER A 528 31.83 11.53 -5.71
C SER A 528 31.39 10.07 -5.51
N GLY A 529 32.02 9.35 -4.58
CA GLY A 529 31.65 7.97 -4.23
C GLY A 529 32.42 6.86 -4.94
N LYS A 530 33.59 7.14 -5.54
CA LYS A 530 34.44 6.14 -6.27
C LYS A 530 34.75 4.87 -5.49
N THR A 531 35.29 4.98 -4.27
CA THR A 531 35.67 3.83 -3.43
C THR A 531 34.46 2.98 -3.09
N THR A 532 33.35 3.62 -2.72
CA THR A 532 32.08 2.95 -2.43
C THR A 532 31.51 2.29 -3.68
N PHE A 533 31.54 2.97 -4.82
CA PHE A 533 31.10 2.40 -6.10
C PHE A 533 31.98 1.22 -6.54
N SER A 534 33.29 1.26 -6.31
CA SER A 534 34.20 0.14 -6.59
C SER A 534 33.79 -1.12 -5.82
N GLY A 535 33.44 -0.99 -4.54
CA GLY A 535 32.92 -2.10 -3.73
C GLY A 535 31.57 -2.61 -4.24
N LYS A 536 30.64 -1.71 -4.59
CA LYS A 536 29.34 -2.08 -5.16
C LYS A 536 29.45 -2.78 -6.51
N LEU A 537 30.32 -2.27 -7.39
CA LEU A 537 30.60 -2.84 -8.70
C LEU A 537 31.26 -4.22 -8.57
N ALA A 538 32.20 -4.39 -7.63
CA ALA A 538 32.80 -5.69 -7.35
C ALA A 538 31.74 -6.72 -6.95
N LYS A 539 30.84 -6.35 -6.02
CA LYS A 539 29.72 -7.21 -5.62
C LYS A 539 28.77 -7.50 -6.78
N TYR A 540 28.39 -6.50 -7.57
CA TYR A 540 27.55 -6.68 -8.76
C TYR A 540 28.19 -7.66 -9.77
N LEU A 541 29.49 -7.52 -10.04
CA LEU A 541 30.21 -8.40 -10.96
C LEU A 541 30.37 -9.83 -10.42
N GLN A 542 30.52 -10.01 -9.10
CA GLN A 542 30.51 -11.32 -8.45
C GLN A 542 29.13 -11.97 -8.52
N ASP A 543 28.09 -11.25 -8.10
CA ASP A 543 26.73 -11.78 -7.94
C ASP A 543 26.01 -11.99 -9.29
N LYS A 544 26.11 -11.01 -10.20
CA LYS A 544 25.31 -10.97 -11.45
C LYS A 544 26.09 -11.37 -12.71
N LYS A 545 27.42 -11.30 -12.69
CA LYS A 545 28.30 -11.66 -13.84
C LYS A 545 29.29 -12.79 -13.54
N ASN A 546 29.25 -13.36 -12.33
CA ASN A 546 30.10 -14.48 -11.88
C ASN A 546 31.61 -14.27 -12.13
N ARG A 547 32.11 -13.05 -11.86
CA ARG A 547 33.51 -12.68 -12.05
C ARG A 547 34.33 -12.79 -10.75
N SER A 548 35.60 -13.14 -10.88
CA SER A 548 36.58 -13.15 -9.79
C SER A 548 37.33 -11.83 -9.79
N VAL A 549 36.92 -10.93 -8.89
CA VAL A 549 37.32 -9.52 -8.87
C VAL A 549 38.50 -9.29 -7.91
N LEU A 550 39.43 -8.43 -8.32
CA LEU A 550 40.49 -7.85 -7.50
C LEU A 550 40.29 -6.34 -7.38
N LEU A 551 40.09 -5.82 -6.17
CA LEU A 551 40.07 -4.40 -5.87
C LEU A 551 41.50 -3.88 -5.64
N VAL A 552 41.85 -2.76 -6.25
CA VAL A 552 43.19 -2.16 -6.19
C VAL A 552 43.12 -0.75 -5.64
N GLY A 553 43.83 -0.50 -4.54
CA GLY A 553 43.91 0.84 -3.94
C GLY A 553 45.02 1.67 -4.56
N CYS A 554 44.67 2.57 -5.49
CA CYS A 554 45.59 3.55 -6.09
C CYS A 554 45.39 4.97 -5.53
N ASP A 555 44.44 5.18 -4.61
CA ASP A 555 44.29 6.42 -3.84
C ASP A 555 45.28 6.46 -2.66
N VAL A 556 46.56 6.72 -2.97
CA VAL A 556 47.66 6.75 -1.98
C VAL A 556 47.73 8.06 -1.19
N TYR A 557 46.98 9.08 -1.60
CA TYR A 557 47.04 10.42 -1.02
C TYR A 557 45.94 10.67 0.02
N ARG A 558 44.79 10.01 -0.10
CA ARG A 558 43.66 10.23 0.81
C ARG A 558 43.83 9.40 2.10
N PRO A 559 43.79 10.05 3.28
CA PRO A 559 43.85 9.35 4.56
C PRO A 559 42.77 8.27 4.67
N ALA A 560 43.16 7.08 5.15
CA ALA A 560 42.28 5.92 5.33
C ALA A 560 41.56 5.41 4.05
N ALA A 561 41.95 5.83 2.84
CA ALA A 561 41.33 5.35 1.61
C ALA A 561 41.63 3.87 1.34
N LEU A 562 42.88 3.45 1.58
CA LEU A 562 43.30 2.05 1.48
C LEU A 562 42.60 1.19 2.53
N ASP A 563 42.48 1.68 3.76
CA ASP A 563 41.77 0.99 4.85
C ASP A 563 40.26 0.88 4.56
N GLN A 564 39.67 1.94 4.01
CA GLN A 564 38.28 1.95 3.57
C GLN A 564 38.06 0.88 2.50
N LEU A 565 38.90 0.82 1.47
CA LEU A 565 38.79 -0.18 0.41
C LEU A 565 38.96 -1.61 0.94
N GLU A 566 39.87 -1.83 1.90
CA GLU A 566 40.07 -3.12 2.57
C GLU A 566 38.82 -3.58 3.33
N VAL A 567 38.21 -2.69 4.11
CA VAL A 567 36.96 -2.99 4.84
C VAL A 567 35.83 -3.32 3.85
N LEU A 568 35.71 -2.57 2.76
CA LEU A 568 34.69 -2.86 1.73
C LEU A 568 34.92 -4.22 1.07
N ALA A 569 36.17 -4.56 0.76
CA ALA A 569 36.52 -5.85 0.18
C ALA A 569 36.20 -7.01 1.13
N GLN A 570 36.50 -6.86 2.43
CA GLN A 570 36.17 -7.87 3.45
C GLN A 570 34.66 -8.06 3.61
N GLN A 571 33.87 -6.98 3.57
CA GLN A 571 32.41 -7.06 3.69
C GLN A 571 31.75 -7.86 2.57
N ILE A 572 32.32 -7.84 1.37
CA ILE A 572 31.76 -8.51 0.18
C ILE A 572 32.53 -9.79 -0.20
N GLY A 573 33.59 -10.14 0.52
CA GLY A 573 34.43 -11.30 0.21
C GLY A 573 35.24 -11.16 -1.08
N ALA A 574 35.56 -9.94 -1.51
CA ALA A 574 36.42 -9.69 -2.68
C ALA A 574 37.90 -9.66 -2.29
N SER A 575 38.79 -10.02 -3.21
CA SER A 575 40.23 -9.90 -3.00
C SER A 575 40.67 -8.44 -3.17
N VAL A 576 41.61 -7.98 -2.34
CA VAL A 576 42.15 -6.62 -2.39
C VAL A 576 43.68 -6.65 -2.54
N TYR A 577 44.23 -5.72 -3.31
CA TYR A 577 45.67 -5.51 -3.49
C TYR A 577 46.04 -4.08 -3.06
N LEU A 578 46.92 -3.97 -2.06
CA LEU A 578 47.33 -2.70 -1.45
C LEU A 578 48.85 -2.66 -1.27
N GLU A 579 49.50 -1.57 -1.65
CA GLU A 579 50.92 -1.31 -1.39
C GLU A 579 51.08 -0.09 -0.49
N ARG A 580 50.90 -0.28 0.84
CA ARG A 580 50.85 0.81 1.83
C ARG A 580 52.10 1.70 1.90
N ASN A 581 53.25 1.20 1.45
CA ASN A 581 54.52 1.91 1.48
C ASN A 581 54.94 2.49 0.11
N ASN A 582 54.10 2.36 -0.93
CA ASN A 582 54.38 2.84 -2.27
C ASN A 582 53.52 4.07 -2.58
N GLN A 583 54.16 5.17 -3.01
CA GLN A 583 53.47 6.43 -3.36
C GLN A 583 53.42 6.67 -4.88
N ASP A 584 53.72 5.67 -5.71
CA ASP A 584 53.57 5.74 -7.17
C ASP A 584 52.37 4.88 -7.64
N PRO A 585 51.18 5.50 -7.84
CA PRO A 585 49.97 4.81 -8.30
C PRO A 585 50.13 4.05 -9.62
N VAL A 586 51.03 4.47 -10.52
CA VAL A 586 51.26 3.81 -11.81
C VAL A 586 51.96 2.48 -11.60
N SER A 587 52.97 2.43 -10.73
CA SER A 587 53.65 1.19 -10.37
C SER A 587 52.69 0.21 -9.66
N ILE A 588 51.87 0.70 -8.72
CA ILE A 588 50.88 -0.09 -7.99
C ILE A 588 49.88 -0.73 -8.95
N ALA A 589 49.35 0.04 -9.91
CA ALA A 589 48.40 -0.46 -10.89
C ALA A 589 49.00 -1.57 -11.77
N LYS A 590 50.25 -1.41 -12.23
CA LYS A 590 50.96 -2.46 -13.01
C LYS A 590 51.21 -3.73 -12.19
N ASN A 591 51.68 -3.57 -10.96
CA ASN A 591 51.93 -4.68 -10.05
C ASN A 591 50.64 -5.44 -9.75
N ALA A 592 49.54 -4.73 -9.54
CA ALA A 592 48.23 -5.33 -9.28
C ALA A 592 47.70 -6.13 -10.47
N VAL A 593 47.89 -5.66 -11.71
CA VAL A 593 47.52 -6.43 -12.92
C VAL A 593 48.37 -7.69 -13.07
N ALA A 594 49.68 -7.62 -12.76
CA ALA A 594 50.55 -8.79 -12.74
C ALA A 594 50.15 -9.79 -11.63
N TYR A 595 49.80 -9.28 -10.45
CA TYR A 595 49.28 -10.07 -9.33
C TYR A 595 47.95 -10.76 -9.69
N ALA A 596 47.04 -10.05 -10.36
CA ALA A 596 45.77 -10.60 -10.83
C ALA A 596 45.98 -11.77 -11.79
N LYS A 597 46.91 -11.63 -12.77
CA LYS A 597 47.28 -12.72 -13.69
C LYS A 597 47.84 -13.94 -12.95
N LYS A 598 48.76 -13.70 -11.99
CA LYS A 598 49.38 -14.78 -11.20
C LYS A 598 48.37 -15.52 -10.31
N ASN A 599 47.39 -14.81 -9.76
CA ASN A 599 46.38 -15.35 -8.85
C ASN A 599 45.03 -15.66 -9.54
N GLN A 600 45.03 -15.79 -10.87
CA GLN A 600 43.87 -16.18 -11.69
C GLN A 600 42.60 -15.33 -11.44
N LYS A 601 42.78 -14.04 -11.15
CA LYS A 601 41.67 -13.08 -11.11
C LYS A 601 41.33 -12.68 -12.53
N ASN A 602 40.05 -12.62 -12.87
CA ASN A 602 39.60 -12.34 -14.24
C ASN A 602 39.10 -10.90 -14.43
N THR A 603 38.98 -10.11 -13.35
CA THR A 603 38.63 -8.68 -13.38
C THR A 603 39.42 -7.91 -12.33
N VAL A 604 39.95 -6.74 -12.68
CA VAL A 604 40.67 -5.82 -11.81
C VAL A 604 39.93 -4.48 -11.79
N ILE A 605 39.61 -3.97 -10.60
CA ILE A 605 38.99 -2.66 -10.42
C ILE A 605 39.99 -1.75 -9.70
N ILE A 606 40.37 -0.65 -10.35
CA ILE A 606 41.36 0.30 -9.85
C ILE A 606 40.63 1.52 -9.30
N ASP A 607 40.70 1.73 -7.98
CA ASP A 607 40.17 2.91 -7.29
C ASP A 607 41.25 4.00 -7.22
N THR A 608 41.09 5.08 -7.98
CA THR A 608 42.04 6.20 -8.01
C THR A 608 41.64 7.32 -7.04
N ALA A 609 42.59 8.17 -6.71
CA ALA A 609 42.33 9.39 -5.97
C ALA A 609 41.33 10.32 -6.68
N GLY A 610 40.51 11.04 -5.90
CA GLY A 610 39.61 12.09 -6.39
C GLY A 610 40.20 13.49 -6.34
N ARG A 611 39.51 14.49 -6.91
CA ARG A 611 39.89 15.92 -6.88
C ARG A 611 38.75 16.86 -6.48
N LEU A 612 39.05 18.00 -5.86
CA LEU A 612 38.08 19.08 -5.59
C LEU A 612 37.97 20.09 -6.76
N ALA A 613 39.01 20.21 -7.59
CA ALA A 613 39.05 21.01 -8.82
C ALA A 613 40.08 20.43 -9.82
N VAL A 614 40.09 20.91 -11.08
CA VAL A 614 40.97 20.42 -12.16
C VAL A 614 42.44 20.86 -11.92
N ASP A 615 43.26 19.98 -11.34
CA ASP A 615 44.70 20.16 -11.14
C ASP A 615 45.50 19.35 -12.19
N GLU A 616 46.38 20.01 -12.95
CA GLU A 616 47.13 19.41 -14.07
C GLU A 616 48.08 18.27 -13.66
N VAL A 617 48.70 18.34 -12.48
CA VAL A 617 49.74 17.37 -12.05
C VAL A 617 49.09 16.02 -11.79
N LEU A 618 47.97 16.05 -11.09
CA LEU A 618 47.22 14.89 -10.64
C LEU A 618 46.25 14.33 -11.71
N MET A 619 45.92 15.13 -12.74
CA MET A 619 45.24 14.69 -13.96
C MET A 619 46.20 13.92 -14.89
N LYS A 620 47.45 14.38 -15.01
CA LYS A 620 48.51 13.63 -15.71
C LYS A 620 48.77 12.26 -15.09
N GLU A 621 48.66 12.14 -13.77
CA GLU A 621 48.78 10.87 -13.06
C GLU A 621 47.71 9.84 -13.48
N ILE A 622 46.43 10.21 -13.48
CA ILE A 622 45.35 9.31 -13.91
C ILE A 622 45.51 8.93 -15.40
N ALA A 623 45.93 9.88 -16.24
CA ALA A 623 46.25 9.61 -17.64
C ALA A 623 47.44 8.63 -17.79
N ASN A 624 48.44 8.71 -16.91
CA ASN A 624 49.57 7.80 -16.89
C ASN A 624 49.16 6.40 -16.42
N ILE A 625 48.28 6.28 -15.42
CA ILE A 625 47.69 5.00 -15.02
C ILE A 625 46.91 4.39 -16.20
N HIS A 626 46.03 5.18 -16.83
CA HIS A 626 45.25 4.74 -17.99
C HIS A 626 46.14 4.22 -19.12
N LYS A 627 47.23 4.93 -19.46
CA LYS A 627 48.21 4.49 -20.46
C LYS A 627 48.98 3.23 -20.03
N ALA A 628 49.26 3.08 -18.74
CA ALA A 628 50.06 1.97 -18.20
C ALA A 628 49.31 0.64 -18.15
N VAL A 629 48.01 0.66 -17.86
CA VAL A 629 47.21 -0.56 -17.68
C VAL A 629 46.22 -0.82 -18.80
N THR A 630 46.04 0.13 -19.72
CA THR A 630 45.13 0.05 -20.89
C THR A 630 43.77 -0.55 -20.50
N PRO A 631 42.98 0.17 -19.68
CA PRO A 631 41.74 -0.38 -19.14
C PRO A 631 40.75 -0.74 -20.25
N SER A 632 40.00 -1.83 -20.06
CA SER A 632 38.90 -2.24 -20.93
C SER A 632 37.67 -1.35 -20.74
N GLU A 633 37.56 -0.71 -19.57
CA GLU A 633 36.50 0.25 -19.25
C GLU A 633 37.04 1.32 -18.30
N THR A 634 36.80 2.59 -18.63
CA THR A 634 37.03 3.71 -17.71
C THR A 634 35.69 4.35 -17.31
N PHE A 635 35.41 4.37 -16.01
CA PHE A 635 34.21 5.01 -15.45
C PHE A 635 34.50 6.42 -14.94
N PHE A 636 33.61 7.35 -15.24
CA PHE A 636 33.54 8.66 -14.60
C PHE A 636 32.42 8.67 -13.55
N VAL A 637 32.80 8.71 -12.27
CA VAL A 637 31.87 8.67 -11.13
C VAL A 637 31.59 10.08 -10.63
N VAL A 638 30.32 10.47 -10.63
CA VAL A 638 29.87 11.82 -10.29
C VAL A 638 28.63 11.79 -9.40
N ASP A 639 28.52 12.77 -8.51
CA ASP A 639 27.39 12.93 -7.59
C ASP A 639 26.23 13.62 -8.31
N ALA A 640 25.06 12.98 -8.32
CA ALA A 640 23.86 13.48 -8.99
C ALA A 640 23.37 14.84 -8.46
N MET A 641 23.76 15.22 -7.24
CA MET A 641 23.38 16.50 -6.60
C MET A 641 24.20 17.71 -7.08
N THR A 642 25.28 17.50 -7.84
CA THR A 642 26.21 18.59 -8.22
C THR A 642 25.79 19.42 -9.44
N GLY A 643 24.60 19.17 -10.00
CA GLY A 643 23.95 20.05 -10.99
C GLY A 643 24.82 20.36 -12.22
N GLN A 644 24.96 21.64 -12.57
CA GLN A 644 25.72 22.10 -13.75
C GLN A 644 27.25 21.98 -13.59
N ASP A 645 27.79 21.96 -12.37
CA ASP A 645 29.24 21.84 -12.12
C ASP A 645 29.76 20.44 -12.49
N ALA A 646 28.87 19.43 -12.42
CA ALA A 646 29.12 18.08 -12.91
C ALA A 646 29.45 18.05 -14.41
N VAL A 647 28.84 18.95 -15.20
CA VAL A 647 28.95 18.99 -16.67
C VAL A 647 30.32 19.51 -17.10
N ASN A 648 30.77 20.62 -16.51
CA ASN A 648 32.08 21.20 -16.80
C ASN A 648 33.21 20.24 -16.41
N THR A 649 33.04 19.57 -15.27
CA THR A 649 33.99 18.55 -14.80
C THR A 649 34.01 17.34 -15.73
N ALA A 650 32.84 16.81 -16.11
CA ALA A 650 32.74 15.67 -17.02
C ALA A 650 33.46 15.97 -18.34
N LYS A 651 33.31 17.18 -18.88
CA LYS A 651 34.00 17.60 -20.10
C LYS A 651 35.53 17.59 -19.94
N ALA A 652 36.06 18.17 -18.86
CA ALA A 652 37.50 18.18 -18.61
C ALA A 652 38.11 16.77 -18.45
N PHE A 653 37.39 15.85 -17.80
CA PHE A 653 37.82 14.44 -17.70
C PHE A 653 37.68 13.69 -19.02
N HIS A 654 36.66 14.01 -19.83
CA HIS A 654 36.45 13.42 -21.14
C HIS A 654 37.57 13.81 -22.12
N ASP A 655 37.92 15.09 -22.17
CA ASP A 655 38.97 15.59 -23.07
C ASP A 655 40.36 14.98 -22.75
N LEU A 656 40.59 14.59 -21.49
CA LEU A 656 41.86 14.00 -21.06
C LEU A 656 41.92 12.46 -21.13
N LEU A 657 40.88 11.78 -20.63
CA LEU A 657 40.87 10.32 -20.48
C LEU A 657 40.01 9.62 -21.52
N ASN A 658 39.11 10.34 -22.19
CA ASN A 658 38.09 9.79 -23.08
C ASN A 658 37.36 8.58 -22.46
N PHE A 659 36.91 8.72 -21.21
CA PHE A 659 36.25 7.64 -20.46
C PHE A 659 35.06 7.03 -21.21
N ASP A 660 34.69 5.81 -20.86
CA ASP A 660 33.77 4.95 -21.63
C ASP A 660 32.33 5.00 -21.10
N GLY A 661 32.16 5.20 -19.78
CA GLY A 661 30.85 5.24 -19.14
C GLY A 661 30.76 6.20 -17.96
N VAL A 662 29.55 6.73 -17.71
CA VAL A 662 29.24 7.59 -16.55
C VAL A 662 28.50 6.79 -15.49
N VAL A 663 28.80 7.09 -14.23
CA VAL A 663 28.13 6.54 -13.04
C VAL A 663 27.60 7.70 -12.21
N LEU A 664 26.29 7.68 -11.93
CA LEU A 664 25.65 8.67 -11.06
C LEU A 664 25.44 8.10 -9.67
N THR A 665 26.02 8.73 -8.65
CA THR A 665 25.82 8.37 -7.25
C THR A 665 24.81 9.29 -6.59
N LYS A 666 24.16 8.82 -5.51
CA LYS A 666 23.18 9.57 -4.69
C LYS A 666 21.93 10.06 -5.46
N LEU A 667 21.40 9.20 -6.33
CA LEU A 667 20.21 9.50 -7.14
C LEU A 667 18.89 9.39 -6.34
N ASP A 668 18.98 9.11 -5.04
CA ASP A 668 17.91 9.00 -4.04
C ASP A 668 17.51 10.34 -3.40
N GLY A 669 18.30 11.41 -3.57
CA GLY A 669 17.93 12.77 -3.17
C GLY A 669 16.85 13.41 -4.06
N ASP A 670 16.44 14.65 -3.74
CA ASP A 670 15.38 15.43 -4.42
C ASP A 670 15.64 15.75 -5.93
N THR A 671 16.72 15.20 -6.49
CA THR A 671 17.22 15.53 -7.84
C THR A 671 16.56 14.67 -8.92
N ARG A 672 15.77 15.32 -9.79
CA ARG A 672 14.96 14.68 -10.85
C ARG A 672 15.75 14.38 -12.13
N GLY A 673 16.98 13.87 -12.03
CA GLY A 673 17.76 13.39 -13.17
C GLY A 673 18.36 14.44 -14.13
N GLY A 674 18.28 15.74 -13.84
CA GLY A 674 18.79 16.77 -14.76
C GLY A 674 20.30 16.76 -14.98
N ALA A 675 21.08 16.27 -14.02
CA ALA A 675 22.51 16.01 -14.18
C ALA A 675 22.80 14.90 -15.21
N ALA A 676 21.98 13.84 -15.24
CA ALA A 676 22.10 12.74 -16.21
C ALA A 676 21.96 13.24 -17.65
N ILE A 677 20.88 14.00 -17.88
CA ILE A 677 20.56 14.64 -19.16
C ILE A 677 21.69 15.59 -19.61
N SER A 678 22.19 16.41 -18.70
CA SER A 678 23.18 17.45 -19.03
C SER A 678 24.57 16.86 -19.29
N ILE A 679 24.96 15.80 -18.59
CA ILE A 679 26.26 15.13 -18.83
C ILE A 679 26.23 14.36 -20.14
N LYS A 680 25.19 13.54 -20.39
CA LYS A 680 25.08 12.75 -21.61
C LYS A 680 25.11 13.61 -22.87
N SER A 681 24.41 14.74 -22.86
CA SER A 681 24.35 15.67 -24.00
C SER A 681 25.66 16.43 -24.27
N VAL A 682 26.54 16.58 -23.28
CA VAL A 682 27.81 17.31 -23.44
C VAL A 682 28.99 16.40 -23.76
N VAL A 683 29.11 15.23 -23.11
CA VAL A 683 30.25 14.30 -23.35
C VAL A 683 29.90 13.14 -24.27
N ASN A 684 28.62 12.95 -24.61
CA ASN A 684 28.10 11.86 -25.45
C ASN A 684 28.43 10.42 -24.98
N LYS A 685 28.86 10.22 -23.73
CA LYS A 685 29.14 8.88 -23.16
C LYS A 685 27.92 8.30 -22.44
N PRO A 686 27.65 6.99 -22.55
CA PRO A 686 26.50 6.36 -21.92
C PRO A 686 26.59 6.40 -20.39
N ILE A 687 25.44 6.56 -19.73
CA ILE A 687 25.32 6.33 -18.29
C ILE A 687 25.04 4.85 -18.11
N LYS A 688 25.89 4.15 -17.36
CA LYS A 688 25.80 2.68 -17.21
C LYS A 688 25.18 2.27 -15.88
N PHE A 689 25.46 2.99 -14.80
CA PHE A 689 25.00 2.65 -13.46
C PHE A 689 24.51 3.86 -12.66
N VAL A 690 23.57 3.59 -11.75
CA VAL A 690 23.06 4.53 -10.75
C VAL A 690 23.14 3.95 -9.34
N GLY A 691 23.61 4.74 -8.38
CA GLY A 691 23.61 4.38 -6.95
C GLY A 691 22.50 5.09 -6.20
N THR A 692 21.64 4.34 -5.51
CA THR A 692 20.41 4.84 -4.83
C THR A 692 20.45 4.70 -3.30
N GLY A 693 21.63 4.66 -2.69
CA GLY A 693 21.77 4.55 -1.24
C GLY A 693 23.17 4.13 -0.79
N GLU A 694 23.39 3.94 0.53
CA GLU A 694 24.72 3.67 1.10
C GLU A 694 25.09 2.18 1.18
N LYS A 695 24.12 1.27 1.13
CA LYS A 695 24.35 -0.18 1.23
C LYS A 695 25.06 -0.74 0.00
N MET A 696 25.81 -1.83 0.16
CA MET A 696 26.61 -2.46 -0.92
C MET A 696 25.79 -3.06 -2.06
N ASP A 697 24.51 -3.36 -1.83
CA ASP A 697 23.54 -3.83 -2.80
C ASP A 697 22.75 -2.70 -3.49
N ALA A 698 22.94 -1.44 -3.07
CA ALA A 698 22.25 -0.28 -3.66
C ALA A 698 22.96 0.23 -4.92
N LEU A 699 23.02 -0.61 -5.95
CA LEU A 699 23.54 -0.29 -7.29
C LEU A 699 22.63 -0.90 -8.36
N ASP A 700 22.11 -0.06 -9.25
CA ASP A 700 21.22 -0.46 -10.34
C ASP A 700 21.82 -0.08 -11.71
N VAL A 701 21.50 -0.86 -12.75
CA VAL A 701 21.81 -0.50 -14.15
C VAL A 701 20.96 0.71 -14.54
N PHE A 702 21.52 1.65 -15.29
CA PHE A 702 20.78 2.81 -15.75
C PHE A 702 19.93 2.47 -16.97
N HIS A 703 18.61 2.60 -16.82
CA HIS A 703 17.63 2.42 -17.91
C HIS A 703 17.02 3.78 -18.28
N PRO A 704 17.35 4.34 -19.46
CA PRO A 704 16.86 5.65 -19.90
C PRO A 704 15.32 5.76 -19.92
N ASP A 705 14.62 4.74 -20.41
CA ASP A 705 13.14 4.71 -20.46
C ASP A 705 12.51 4.82 -19.08
N ARG A 706 13.01 4.04 -18.11
CA ARG A 706 12.52 4.05 -16.72
C ARG A 706 12.75 5.41 -16.06
N MET A 707 13.89 6.04 -16.35
CA MET A 707 14.20 7.36 -15.84
C MET A 707 13.29 8.43 -16.46
N ALA A 708 12.93 8.31 -17.75
CA ALA A 708 11.99 9.20 -18.42
C ALA A 708 10.58 9.08 -17.82
N ASP A 709 10.13 7.86 -17.53
CA ASP A 709 8.84 7.59 -16.87
C ASP A 709 8.80 8.18 -15.45
N ARG A 710 9.90 8.06 -14.70
CA ARG A 710 10.04 8.64 -13.36
C ARG A 710 10.01 10.17 -13.38
N ILE A 711 10.64 10.80 -14.37
CA ILE A 711 10.64 12.26 -14.56
C ILE A 711 9.23 12.77 -14.91
N LEU A 712 8.47 12.02 -15.71
CA LEU A 712 7.11 12.37 -16.11
C LEU A 712 6.03 11.99 -15.06
N GLY A 713 6.43 11.39 -13.93
CA GLY A 713 5.50 10.99 -12.87
C GLY A 713 4.61 9.79 -13.24
N MET A 714 5.02 9.00 -14.24
CA MET A 714 4.33 7.79 -14.70
C MET A 714 5.03 6.50 -14.26
N GLY A 715 6.27 6.60 -13.78
CA GLY A 715 7.08 5.45 -13.40
C GLY A 715 7.07 5.21 -11.90
N ASP A 716 6.29 4.22 -11.45
CA ASP A 716 6.49 3.52 -10.16
C ASP A 716 5.82 2.13 -10.10
N VAL A 717 5.19 1.62 -11.17
CA VAL A 717 4.62 0.25 -11.16
C VAL A 717 5.59 -0.78 -11.74
N VAL A 718 6.22 -0.48 -12.88
CA VAL A 718 7.09 -1.45 -13.60
C VAL A 718 8.39 -1.74 -12.84
N SER A 719 9.01 -0.73 -12.23
CA SER A 719 10.21 -0.90 -11.39
C SER A 719 9.92 -1.69 -10.11
N LEU A 720 8.71 -1.54 -9.56
CA LEU A 720 8.17 -2.30 -8.43
C LEU A 720 7.91 -3.76 -8.81
N VAL A 721 7.35 -3.98 -10.00
CA VAL A 721 7.11 -5.31 -10.56
C VAL A 721 8.43 -6.01 -10.91
N GLU A 722 9.43 -5.30 -11.42
CA GLU A 722 10.73 -5.88 -11.79
C GLU A 722 11.64 -6.12 -10.57
N LYS A 723 11.69 -5.21 -9.57
CA LYS A 723 12.36 -5.48 -8.28
C LYS A 723 11.66 -6.59 -7.50
N ALA A 724 10.33 -6.71 -7.64
CA ALA A 724 9.63 -7.90 -7.20
C ALA A 724 10.09 -9.13 -8.01
N GLN A 725 10.10 -9.07 -9.35
CA GLN A 725 10.48 -10.18 -10.25
C GLN A 725 11.94 -10.65 -10.06
N GLU A 726 12.89 -9.76 -9.76
CA GLU A 726 14.30 -10.13 -9.53
C GLU A 726 14.53 -10.89 -8.20
N GLN A 727 13.62 -10.74 -7.22
CA GLN A 727 13.63 -11.51 -5.97
C GLN A 727 12.58 -12.63 -5.95
N TYR A 728 11.76 -12.73 -6.99
CA TYR A 728 10.84 -13.83 -7.21
C TYR A 728 11.58 -14.97 -7.89
N ASP A 729 11.81 -16.06 -7.16
CA ASP A 729 12.04 -17.35 -7.79
C ASP A 729 10.76 -17.68 -8.59
N GLU A 730 10.84 -17.54 -9.92
CA GLU A 730 9.72 -17.65 -10.86
C GLU A 730 8.94 -18.98 -10.68
N GLN A 731 9.62 -20.02 -10.20
CA GLN A 731 9.01 -21.30 -9.87
C GLN A 731 8.23 -21.27 -8.54
N GLN A 732 8.67 -20.48 -7.57
CA GLN A 732 8.00 -20.28 -6.28
C GLN A 732 6.76 -19.39 -6.45
N ALA A 733 6.86 -18.32 -7.25
CA ALA A 733 5.73 -17.48 -7.66
C ALA A 733 4.64 -18.32 -8.33
N LYS A 734 5.02 -19.10 -9.35
CA LYS A 734 4.10 -20.01 -10.07
C LYS A 734 3.52 -21.10 -9.16
N LYS A 735 4.24 -21.58 -8.14
CA LYS A 735 3.72 -22.54 -7.14
C LYS A 735 2.71 -21.90 -6.18
N VAL A 736 2.99 -20.68 -5.72
CA VAL A 736 2.08 -19.91 -4.85
C VAL A 736 0.84 -19.50 -5.64
N GLN A 737 0.99 -19.02 -6.88
CA GLN A 737 -0.09 -18.68 -7.80
C GLN A 737 -0.95 -19.90 -8.16
N LYS A 738 -0.34 -21.07 -8.45
CA LYS A 738 -1.08 -22.34 -8.64
C LYS A 738 -1.78 -22.85 -7.37
N ARG A 739 -1.33 -22.46 -6.17
CA ARG A 739 -1.98 -22.82 -4.90
C ARG A 739 -3.10 -21.85 -4.53
N ILE A 740 -2.92 -20.55 -4.79
CA ILE A 740 -3.95 -19.51 -4.69
C ILE A 740 -5.12 -19.83 -5.64
N ALA A 741 -4.81 -20.08 -6.92
CA ALA A 741 -5.81 -20.44 -7.94
C ALA A 741 -6.49 -21.81 -7.73
N LYS A 742 -6.01 -22.63 -6.80
CA LYS A 742 -6.63 -23.92 -6.42
C LYS A 742 -7.32 -23.86 -5.06
N ASN A 743 -7.46 -22.68 -4.47
CA ASN A 743 -8.04 -22.49 -3.13
C ASN A 743 -7.28 -23.29 -2.03
N GLN A 744 -5.98 -23.50 -2.27
CA GLN A 744 -5.02 -24.20 -1.39
C GLN A 744 -4.06 -23.21 -0.70
N PHE A 745 -4.32 -21.90 -0.81
CA PHE A 745 -3.52 -20.87 -0.16
C PHE A 745 -3.80 -20.90 1.33
N GLY A 746 -2.77 -21.32 2.07
CA GLY A 746 -2.85 -21.48 3.49
C GLY A 746 -2.19 -20.34 4.25
N PHE A 747 -2.37 -20.34 5.57
CA PHE A 747 -1.64 -19.43 6.44
C PHE A 747 -0.11 -19.66 6.40
N ASP A 748 0.39 -20.84 6.00
CA ASP A 748 1.83 -21.07 5.77
C ASP A 748 2.35 -20.23 4.59
N ASP A 749 1.56 -20.11 3.51
CA ASP A 749 1.93 -19.30 2.34
C ASP A 749 1.80 -17.79 2.69
N PHE A 750 0.79 -17.41 3.47
CA PHE A 750 0.65 -16.04 4.00
C PHE A 750 1.78 -15.64 4.97
N LEU A 751 2.26 -16.56 5.82
CA LEU A 751 3.41 -16.33 6.70
C LEU A 751 4.70 -16.11 5.91
N GLN A 752 4.91 -16.86 4.83
CA GLN A 752 6.05 -16.67 3.93
C GLN A 752 6.02 -15.29 3.26
N GLN A 753 4.83 -14.80 2.88
CA GLN A 753 4.65 -13.47 2.30
C GLN A 753 4.99 -12.36 3.30
N ILE A 754 4.51 -12.45 4.55
CA ILE A 754 4.86 -11.48 5.60
C ILE A 754 6.38 -11.49 5.88
N GLN A 755 7.00 -12.67 5.91
CA GLN A 755 8.44 -12.80 6.09
C GLN A 755 9.25 -12.26 4.91
N GLN A 756 8.72 -12.33 3.68
CA GLN A 756 9.32 -11.71 2.50
C GLN A 756 9.21 -10.19 2.56
N ILE A 757 8.05 -9.64 2.93
CA ILE A 757 7.86 -8.18 3.12
C ILE A 757 8.83 -7.63 4.18
N LYS A 758 9.05 -8.36 5.28
CA LYS A 758 10.05 -7.98 6.30
C LYS A 758 11.50 -8.03 5.80
N LYS A 759 11.80 -8.83 4.78
CA LYS A 759 13.13 -8.84 4.14
C LYS A 759 13.35 -7.62 3.23
N MET A 760 12.28 -6.91 2.84
CA MET A 760 12.33 -5.76 1.94
C MET A 760 12.66 -4.43 2.64
N GLY A 761 12.66 -4.36 3.97
CA GLY A 761 13.01 -3.15 4.74
C GLY A 761 12.01 -2.81 5.85
N ASN A 762 12.14 -1.64 6.48
CA ASN A 762 11.15 -1.19 7.45
C ASN A 762 9.89 -0.67 6.73
N LEU A 763 8.74 -0.68 7.41
CA LEU A 763 7.45 -0.34 6.80
C LEU A 763 7.35 1.17 6.44
N LYS A 764 8.11 2.01 7.14
CA LYS A 764 8.23 3.45 6.94
C LYS A 764 8.97 3.80 5.64
N ASP A 765 9.98 3.02 5.26
CA ASP A 765 10.76 3.16 4.04
C ASP A 765 9.92 2.74 2.82
N LEU A 766 9.15 1.65 2.94
CA LEU A 766 8.19 1.20 1.92
C LEU A 766 7.04 2.20 1.70
N MET A 767 6.52 2.83 2.77
CA MET A 767 5.47 3.84 2.66
C MET A 767 5.98 5.21 2.18
N GLY A 768 7.25 5.54 2.42
CA GLY A 768 7.90 6.74 1.87
C GLY A 768 8.03 6.73 0.35
N MET A 769 7.89 5.56 -0.28
CA MET A 769 7.93 5.34 -1.73
C MET A 769 6.55 5.46 -2.39
N ILE A 770 5.47 5.73 -1.65
CA ILE A 770 4.12 5.95 -2.18
C ILE A 770 3.93 7.45 -2.53
N PRO A 771 3.61 7.81 -3.79
CA PRO A 771 3.43 9.20 -4.19
C PRO A 771 2.35 9.91 -3.37
N GLY A 772 2.72 10.99 -2.67
CA GLY A 772 1.82 11.80 -1.85
C GLY A 772 1.67 11.35 -0.39
N ALA A 773 2.01 10.10 -0.05
CA ALA A 773 1.92 9.58 1.32
C ALA A 773 2.91 10.26 2.28
N GLY A 774 4.10 10.61 1.79
CA GLY A 774 5.11 11.34 2.57
C GLY A 774 4.66 12.72 3.05
N LYS A 775 3.72 13.37 2.36
CA LYS A 775 3.09 14.64 2.80
C LYS A 775 1.92 14.43 3.76
N MET A 776 1.18 13.32 3.63
CA MET A 776 0.02 13.01 4.49
C MET A 776 0.41 12.45 5.87
N MET A 777 1.63 11.93 6.04
CA MET A 777 2.07 11.26 7.27
C MET A 777 3.04 12.07 8.16
N LYS A 778 3.09 13.40 7.98
CA LYS A 778 3.87 14.26 8.87
C LYS A 778 3.28 14.23 10.29
N GLY A 779 3.86 13.40 11.17
CA GLY A 779 3.51 13.29 12.60
C GLY A 779 2.84 11.99 13.05
N VAL A 780 2.77 10.95 12.20
CA VAL A 780 2.24 9.64 12.58
C VAL A 780 3.40 8.66 12.78
N GLU A 781 3.60 8.14 14.00
CA GLU A 781 4.52 7.04 14.26
C GLU A 781 3.84 5.71 13.93
N ILE A 782 4.41 4.96 12.98
CA ILE A 782 3.99 3.60 12.64
C ILE A 782 5.02 2.65 13.25
N ASP A 783 4.54 1.70 14.06
CA ASP A 783 5.37 0.71 14.75
C ASP A 783 5.83 -0.40 13.77
N ASP A 784 7.13 -0.68 13.73
CA ASP A 784 7.76 -1.73 12.92
C ASP A 784 7.28 -3.14 13.32
N ASP A 785 6.59 -3.27 14.46
CA ASP A 785 6.10 -4.54 15.02
C ASP A 785 4.66 -4.91 14.64
N ALA A 786 4.00 -4.15 13.76
CA ALA A 786 2.58 -4.34 13.39
C ALA A 786 2.20 -5.79 12.98
N PHE A 787 3.12 -6.53 12.36
CA PHE A 787 2.86 -7.91 11.90
C PHE A 787 3.21 -9.01 12.90
N LYS A 788 3.89 -8.71 14.02
CA LYS A 788 4.30 -9.74 15.00
C LYS A 788 3.12 -10.50 15.58
N GLY A 789 2.00 -9.82 15.85
CA GLY A 789 0.78 -10.45 16.36
C GLY A 789 0.14 -11.41 15.35
N VAL A 790 0.20 -11.07 14.06
CA VAL A 790 -0.36 -11.89 12.97
C VAL A 790 0.51 -13.13 12.73
N GLU A 791 1.84 -12.98 12.74
CA GLU A 791 2.77 -14.11 12.64
C GLU A 791 2.61 -15.10 13.81
N ALA A 792 2.47 -14.59 15.03
CA ALA A 792 2.25 -15.42 16.22
C ALA A 792 0.94 -16.21 16.15
N MET A 793 -0.15 -15.61 15.64
CA MET A 793 -1.43 -16.29 15.44
C MET A 793 -1.36 -17.35 14.34
N ILE A 794 -0.61 -17.13 13.27
CA ILE A 794 -0.44 -18.12 12.22
C ILE A 794 0.41 -19.29 12.72
N GLN A 795 1.48 -18.98 13.46
CA GLN A 795 2.38 -19.97 14.03
C GLN A 795 1.72 -20.83 15.12
N SER A 796 0.61 -20.40 15.72
CA SER A 796 -0.18 -21.20 16.69
C SER A 796 -1.16 -22.19 16.03
N MET A 797 -1.36 -22.12 14.71
CA MET A 797 -2.18 -23.05 13.94
C MET A 797 -1.42 -24.34 13.62
N THR A 798 -2.12 -25.48 13.54
CA THR A 798 -1.57 -26.73 13.01
C THR A 798 -1.41 -26.64 11.48
N PRO A 799 -0.52 -27.42 10.84
CA PRO A 799 -0.33 -27.41 9.39
C PRO A 799 -1.58 -27.78 8.60
N LYS A 800 -2.52 -28.51 9.21
CA LYS A 800 -3.80 -28.86 8.59
C LYS A 800 -4.74 -27.67 8.58
N GLU A 801 -4.70 -26.84 9.62
CA GLU A 801 -5.47 -25.59 9.72
C GLU A 801 -4.84 -24.48 8.90
N ARG A 802 -3.50 -24.42 8.86
CA ARG A 802 -2.78 -23.50 7.99
C ARG A 802 -3.09 -23.79 6.54
N ARG A 803 -3.00 -25.05 6.10
CA ARG A 803 -3.31 -25.45 4.71
C ARG A 803 -4.79 -25.45 4.36
N ASN A 804 -5.69 -25.41 5.34
CA ASN A 804 -7.14 -25.41 5.10
C ASN A 804 -7.88 -24.54 6.13
N PRO A 805 -7.93 -23.21 5.92
CA PRO A 805 -8.57 -22.26 6.85
C PRO A 805 -10.04 -22.58 7.15
N LYS A 806 -10.74 -23.30 6.25
CA LYS A 806 -12.17 -23.66 6.38
C LYS A 806 -12.46 -24.58 7.56
N ILE A 807 -11.45 -25.27 8.10
CA ILE A 807 -11.64 -26.13 9.27
C ILE A 807 -11.62 -25.33 10.59
N ILE A 808 -11.30 -24.03 10.58
CA ILE A 808 -11.25 -23.19 11.77
C ILE A 808 -12.68 -22.83 12.23
N ASN A 809 -13.22 -23.63 13.14
CA ASN A 809 -14.50 -23.40 13.82
C ASN A 809 -14.32 -22.56 15.10
N ALA A 810 -15.40 -22.22 15.81
CA ALA A 810 -15.34 -21.38 17.02
C ALA A 810 -14.37 -21.92 18.10
N SER A 811 -14.30 -23.25 18.29
CA SER A 811 -13.36 -23.90 19.23
C SER A 811 -11.90 -23.77 18.77
N ARG A 812 -11.63 -23.97 17.47
CA ARG A 812 -10.29 -23.80 16.88
C ARG A 812 -9.88 -22.33 16.81
N LYS A 813 -10.81 -21.41 16.55
CA LYS A 813 -10.58 -19.97 16.59
C LYS A 813 -10.24 -19.53 18.01
N LYS A 814 -10.96 -20.04 19.02
CA LYS A 814 -10.64 -19.86 20.45
C LYS A 814 -9.20 -20.36 20.71
N ARG A 815 -8.84 -21.59 20.34
CA ARG A 815 -7.47 -22.16 20.45
C ARG A 815 -6.36 -21.38 19.69
N ILE A 816 -6.63 -20.89 18.48
CA ILE A 816 -5.68 -20.16 17.60
C ILE A 816 -5.42 -18.75 18.13
N THR A 817 -6.48 -18.04 18.55
CA THR A 817 -6.35 -16.74 19.22
C THR A 817 -5.85 -16.87 20.66
N GLN A 818 -5.99 -18.06 21.25
CA GLN A 818 -5.51 -18.47 22.56
C GLN A 818 -4.19 -19.26 22.52
N GLY A 819 -3.40 -19.20 21.44
CA GLY A 819 -2.01 -19.67 21.51
C GLY A 819 -1.41 -19.17 22.83
N SER A 820 -0.89 -20.08 23.66
CA SER A 820 -0.55 -19.82 25.06
C SER A 820 0.64 -18.87 25.17
N ASP A 821 0.37 -17.60 24.86
CA ASP A 821 1.32 -16.51 24.87
C ASP A 821 1.49 -16.07 26.31
N GLY A 822 2.47 -16.69 26.96
CA GLY A 822 2.84 -16.35 28.32
C GLY A 822 3.32 -14.89 28.46
N LYS A 823 3.76 -14.21 27.38
CA LYS A 823 4.06 -12.77 27.45
C LYS A 823 2.78 -11.96 27.60
N LYS A 824 1.74 -12.25 26.80
CA LYS A 824 0.44 -11.58 26.89
C LYS A 824 -0.20 -11.84 28.24
N THR A 825 -0.27 -13.09 28.68
CA THR A 825 -0.85 -13.45 29.98
C THR A 825 -0.06 -12.82 31.14
N ALA A 826 1.27 -12.84 31.09
CA ALA A 826 2.10 -12.18 32.10
C ALA A 826 1.90 -10.65 32.12
N ALA A 827 1.69 -10.01 30.97
CA ALA A 827 1.40 -8.58 30.90
C ALA A 827 0.05 -8.25 31.56
N THR A 828 -0.99 -9.03 31.31
CA THR A 828 -2.30 -8.87 31.98
C THR A 828 -2.18 -9.02 33.49
N ILE A 829 -1.46 -10.04 33.97
CA ILE A 829 -1.23 -10.25 35.41
C ILE A 829 -0.46 -9.09 36.03
N LYS A 830 0.57 -8.57 35.34
CA LYS A 830 1.31 -7.40 35.81
C LYS A 830 0.40 -6.17 35.91
N GLN A 831 -0.53 -5.97 34.98
CA GLN A 831 -1.52 -4.88 35.06
C GLN A 831 -2.48 -5.06 36.25
N GLU A 832 -2.93 -6.28 36.54
CA GLU A 832 -3.72 -6.59 37.74
C GLU A 832 -2.93 -6.23 39.01
N ILE A 833 -1.66 -6.64 39.09
CA ILE A 833 -0.74 -6.29 40.19
C ILE A 833 -0.58 -4.76 40.29
N THR A 834 -0.36 -4.05 39.18
CA THR A 834 -0.22 -2.59 39.18
C THR A 834 -1.47 -1.91 39.75
N LYS A 835 -2.67 -2.35 39.38
CA LYS A 835 -3.92 -1.80 39.93
C LYS A 835 -4.01 -2.00 41.45
N GLU A 836 -3.62 -3.17 41.94
CA GLU A 836 -3.61 -3.44 43.37
C GLU A 836 -2.56 -2.59 44.11
N VAL A 837 -1.36 -2.43 43.56
CA VAL A 837 -0.31 -1.57 44.13
C VAL A 837 -0.73 -0.11 44.17
N LEU A 838 -1.39 0.39 43.12
CA LEU A 838 -1.94 1.75 43.11
C LEU A 838 -3.00 1.92 44.20
N SER A 839 -3.81 0.90 44.46
CA SER A 839 -4.76 0.91 45.58
C SER A 839 -4.04 0.95 46.94
N LEU A 840 -2.97 0.17 47.12
CA LEU A 840 -2.16 0.22 48.36
C LEU A 840 -1.57 1.62 48.58
N LYS A 841 -0.98 2.21 47.54
CA LYS A 841 -0.44 3.58 47.57
C LYS A 841 -1.51 4.61 47.90
N LYS A 842 -2.69 4.53 47.28
CA LYS A 842 -3.82 5.44 47.54
C LYS A 842 -4.31 5.35 48.99
N ASN A 843 -4.23 4.16 49.59
CA ASN A 843 -4.61 3.92 50.98
C ASN A 843 -3.47 4.22 51.98
N GLY A 844 -2.36 4.83 51.54
CA GLY A 844 -1.20 5.15 52.39
C GLY A 844 -0.42 3.92 52.89
N GLN A 845 -0.62 2.75 52.28
CA GLN A 845 0.01 1.50 52.68
C GLN A 845 1.37 1.32 51.99
N LYS A 846 2.33 0.72 52.72
CA LYS A 846 3.65 0.35 52.18
C LYS A 846 3.53 -0.54 50.93
N THR A 847 4.25 -0.18 49.88
CA THR A 847 4.41 -0.93 48.63
C THR A 847 5.15 -2.25 48.84
N PRO A 848 4.87 -3.29 48.02
CA PRO A 848 5.65 -4.52 48.08
C PRO A 848 7.12 -4.29 47.69
N HIS A 849 8.04 -4.91 48.43
CA HIS A 849 9.48 -4.82 48.20
C HIS A 849 10.08 -6.21 47.93
N LEU A 850 10.64 -6.40 46.73
CA LEU A 850 11.35 -7.62 46.32
C LEU A 850 12.87 -7.44 46.34
N ALA A 851 13.61 -8.26 47.08
CA ALA A 851 15.07 -8.32 46.95
C ALA A 851 15.55 -9.54 46.15
N ALA A 852 16.69 -9.41 45.47
CA ALA A 852 17.32 -10.51 44.73
C ALA A 852 18.81 -10.58 45.05
N ILE A 853 19.30 -11.74 45.49
CA ILE A 853 20.72 -12.03 45.66
C ILE A 853 21.26 -12.70 44.40
N ILE A 854 22.38 -12.21 43.87
CA ILE A 854 23.16 -12.84 42.80
C ILE A 854 24.60 -13.06 43.28
N VAL A 855 25.15 -14.26 43.04
CA VAL A 855 26.51 -14.64 43.41
C VAL A 855 27.32 -14.91 42.12
N GLY A 856 28.37 -14.12 41.89
CA GLY A 856 29.22 -14.17 40.70
C GLY A 856 28.63 -13.48 39.46
N ASP A 857 29.41 -13.45 38.36
CA ASP A 857 29.11 -12.68 37.14
C ASP A 857 28.67 -13.57 35.95
N ASN A 858 27.76 -14.51 36.21
CA ASN A 858 27.16 -15.28 35.11
C ASN A 858 26.21 -14.36 34.31
N GLY A 859 26.58 -14.02 33.07
CA GLY A 859 25.77 -13.18 32.19
C GLY A 859 24.33 -13.69 31.97
N ALA A 860 24.06 -14.99 32.17
CA ALA A 860 22.71 -15.54 32.18
C ALA A 860 21.88 -15.12 33.39
N SER A 861 22.45 -15.30 34.58
CA SER A 861 21.84 -14.93 35.85
C SER A 861 21.61 -13.41 35.91
N ARG A 862 22.57 -12.61 35.42
CA ARG A 862 22.45 -11.15 35.40
C ARG A 862 21.31 -10.65 34.49
N THR A 863 21.19 -11.23 33.30
CA THR A 863 20.08 -10.91 32.38
C THR A 863 18.72 -11.21 33.03
N TYR A 864 18.62 -12.35 33.73
CA TYR A 864 17.39 -12.79 34.36
C TYR A 864 17.02 -11.96 35.59
N VAL A 865 17.99 -11.57 36.41
CA VAL A 865 17.78 -10.70 37.57
C VAL A 865 17.41 -9.28 37.14
N ASN A 866 18.07 -8.72 36.12
CA ASN A 866 17.71 -7.43 35.55
C ASN A 866 16.27 -7.41 35.02
N ALA A 867 15.79 -8.53 34.46
CA ALA A 867 14.40 -8.65 34.03
C ALA A 867 13.40 -8.60 35.19
N LYS A 868 13.78 -9.08 36.39
CA LYS A 868 12.96 -9.00 37.61
C LYS A 868 12.92 -7.56 38.15
N VAL A 869 14.07 -6.89 38.24
CA VAL A 869 14.17 -5.49 38.67
C VAL A 869 13.30 -4.58 37.80
N LYS A 870 13.44 -4.68 36.46
CA LYS A 870 12.60 -3.93 35.51
C LYS A 870 11.11 -4.24 35.68
N ALA A 871 10.77 -5.49 36.02
CA ALA A 871 9.39 -5.87 36.25
C ALA A 871 8.82 -5.27 37.55
N CYS A 872 9.62 -5.17 38.62
CA CYS A 872 9.25 -4.47 39.85
C CYS A 872 8.94 -2.99 39.60
N GLU A 873 9.84 -2.30 38.90
CA GLU A 873 9.67 -0.89 38.53
C GLU A 873 8.37 -0.67 37.74
N ALA A 874 8.10 -1.53 36.75
CA ALA A 874 6.91 -1.45 35.90
C ALA A 874 5.58 -1.63 36.67
N VAL A 875 5.57 -2.39 37.76
CA VAL A 875 4.36 -2.59 38.60
C VAL A 875 4.32 -1.66 39.83
N GLY A 876 5.35 -0.85 40.03
CA GLY A 876 5.44 0.09 41.14
C GLY A 876 5.87 -0.52 42.48
N PHE A 877 6.57 -1.66 42.46
CA PHE A 877 7.23 -2.26 43.62
C PHE A 877 8.57 -1.58 43.93
N ASP A 878 8.99 -1.67 45.18
CA ASP A 878 10.37 -1.40 45.55
C ASP A 878 11.25 -2.63 45.26
N SER A 879 12.53 -2.42 44.94
CA SER A 879 13.43 -3.55 44.71
C SER A 879 14.85 -3.30 45.20
N THR A 880 15.51 -4.36 45.65
CA THR A 880 16.93 -4.35 46.06
C THR A 880 17.69 -5.45 45.34
N LEU A 881 18.79 -5.09 44.67
CA LEU A 881 19.72 -6.06 44.09
C LEU A 881 20.96 -6.17 44.97
N VAL A 882 21.25 -7.39 45.44
CA VAL A 882 22.44 -7.71 46.24
C VAL A 882 23.40 -8.50 45.35
N GLU A 883 24.43 -7.84 44.82
CA GLU A 883 25.49 -8.47 44.03
C GLU A 883 26.64 -8.92 44.96
N LEU A 884 26.95 -10.21 44.94
CA LEU A 884 28.01 -10.83 45.74
C LEU A 884 29.07 -11.46 44.82
N PRO A 885 30.37 -11.43 45.19
CA PRO A 885 31.44 -11.97 44.36
C PRO A 885 31.35 -13.50 44.24
N LEU A 886 31.93 -14.07 43.18
CA LEU A 886 31.91 -15.52 42.92
C LEU A 886 32.60 -16.30 44.06
N GLU A 887 33.57 -15.69 44.72
CA GLU A 887 34.48 -16.22 45.73
C GLU A 887 33.90 -16.12 47.15
N ILE A 888 32.66 -15.61 47.31
CA ILE A 888 32.03 -15.47 48.62
C ILE A 888 31.94 -16.83 49.33
N SER A 889 32.22 -16.85 50.64
CA SER A 889 32.04 -18.05 51.45
C SER A 889 30.56 -18.31 51.74
N GLN A 890 30.18 -19.58 51.92
CA GLN A 890 28.83 -19.98 52.34
C GLN A 890 28.39 -19.24 53.62
N LYS A 891 29.29 -19.09 54.60
CA LYS A 891 29.03 -18.36 55.84
C LYS A 891 28.60 -16.91 55.57
N GLN A 892 29.32 -16.19 54.70
CA GLN A 892 28.99 -14.79 54.37
C GLN A 892 27.67 -14.66 53.61
N LEU A 893 27.35 -15.62 52.73
CA LEU A 893 26.04 -15.66 52.06
C LEU A 893 24.90 -15.90 53.06
N LEU A 894 25.08 -16.82 54.03
CA LEU A 894 24.10 -17.09 55.08
C LEU A 894 23.91 -15.89 56.03
N GLU A 895 24.97 -15.16 56.36
CA GLU A 895 24.89 -13.90 57.10
C GLU A 895 24.05 -12.87 56.34
N LYS A 896 24.25 -12.74 55.02
CA LYS A 896 23.44 -11.84 54.19
C LYS A 896 21.98 -12.25 54.11
N ILE A 897 21.69 -13.54 54.01
CA ILE A 897 20.32 -14.07 54.04
C ILE A 897 19.66 -13.75 55.39
N THR A 898 20.39 -13.88 56.49
CA THR A 898 19.92 -13.52 57.84
C THR A 898 19.57 -12.04 57.95
N GLU A 899 20.37 -11.16 57.35
CA GLU A 899 20.07 -9.72 57.25
C GLU A 899 18.74 -9.47 56.50
N LEU A 900 18.56 -10.07 55.32
CA LEU A 900 17.32 -9.91 54.54
C LEU A 900 16.10 -10.52 55.22
N ASN A 901 16.27 -11.63 55.95
CA ASN A 901 15.22 -12.24 56.75
C ASN A 901 14.71 -11.30 57.85
N THR A 902 15.61 -10.54 58.48
CA THR A 902 15.26 -9.64 59.59
C THR A 902 14.83 -8.24 59.14
N ASP A 903 15.12 -7.84 57.89
CA ASP A 903 14.74 -6.53 57.36
C ASP A 903 13.22 -6.41 57.11
N LYS A 904 12.53 -5.59 57.91
CA LYS A 904 11.09 -5.32 57.78
C LYS A 904 10.72 -4.51 56.53
N LYS A 905 11.70 -3.90 55.86
CA LYS A 905 11.48 -3.20 54.58
C LYS A 905 11.32 -4.18 53.42
N ILE A 906 11.90 -5.38 53.52
CA ILE A 906 11.82 -6.40 52.48
C ILE A 906 10.68 -7.36 52.78
N ASP A 907 9.73 -7.46 51.86
CA ASP A 907 8.57 -8.34 52.04
C ASP A 907 8.85 -9.76 51.51
N GLY A 908 9.76 -9.89 50.54
CA GLY A 908 10.25 -11.20 50.10
C GLY A 908 11.53 -11.08 49.28
N PHE A 909 12.29 -12.15 49.19
CA PHE A 909 13.51 -12.18 48.40
C PHE A 909 13.81 -13.55 47.81
N ILE A 910 14.73 -13.54 46.85
CA ILE A 910 15.20 -14.75 46.16
C ILE A 910 16.71 -14.85 46.23
N VAL A 911 17.22 -16.08 46.16
CA VAL A 911 18.62 -16.35 45.86
C VAL A 911 18.70 -16.94 44.45
N GLN A 912 19.37 -16.25 43.54
CA GLN A 912 19.41 -16.65 42.13
C GLN A 912 20.29 -17.89 41.93
N LEU A 913 19.65 -19.02 41.61
CA LEU A 913 20.31 -20.27 41.24
C LEU A 913 20.76 -20.29 39.76
N PRO A 914 21.77 -21.10 39.38
CA PRO A 914 22.59 -21.96 40.25
C PRO A 914 23.64 -21.16 41.04
N LEU A 915 24.04 -21.69 42.21
CA LEU A 915 25.12 -21.12 43.02
C LEU A 915 26.48 -21.72 42.62
N PRO A 916 27.61 -21.05 42.98
CA PRO A 916 28.94 -21.61 42.81
C PRO A 916 29.07 -22.99 43.49
N LYS A 917 29.85 -23.90 42.90
CA LYS A 917 29.97 -25.29 43.35
C LYS A 917 30.44 -25.48 44.79
N HIS A 918 31.11 -24.48 45.38
CA HIS A 918 31.59 -24.52 46.76
C HIS A 918 30.54 -24.07 47.78
N ILE A 919 29.34 -23.69 47.34
CA ILE A 919 28.21 -23.30 48.18
C ILE A 919 27.13 -24.37 48.08
N ASP A 920 26.67 -24.86 49.24
CA ASP A 920 25.55 -25.79 49.33
C ASP A 920 24.22 -25.06 49.06
N GLU A 921 23.62 -25.37 47.91
CA GLU A 921 22.33 -24.80 47.51
C GLU A 921 21.20 -25.13 48.50
N GLN A 922 21.20 -26.31 49.12
CA GLN A 922 20.14 -26.71 50.05
C GLN A 922 20.22 -25.95 51.36
N GLU A 923 21.41 -25.77 51.92
CA GLU A 923 21.60 -24.96 53.12
C GLU A 923 21.15 -23.51 52.88
N VAL A 924 21.46 -22.96 51.71
CA VAL A 924 21.03 -21.60 51.33
C VAL A 924 19.52 -21.50 51.21
N LEU A 925 18.85 -22.46 50.56
CA LEU A 925 17.39 -22.47 50.44
C LEU A 925 16.70 -22.64 51.79
N MET A 926 17.26 -23.43 52.72
CA MET A 926 16.75 -23.59 54.09
C MET A 926 16.98 -22.35 54.97
N ALA A 927 17.93 -21.50 54.61
CA ALA A 927 18.22 -20.29 55.37
C ALA A 927 17.23 -19.14 55.05
N VAL A 928 16.52 -19.17 53.91
CA VAL A 928 15.50 -18.18 53.57
C VAL A 928 14.27 -18.39 54.44
N ALA A 929 13.77 -17.35 55.13
CA ALA A 929 12.58 -17.50 55.96
C ALA A 929 11.36 -17.91 55.10
N PRO A 930 10.56 -18.93 55.49
CA PRO A 930 9.43 -19.41 54.68
C PRO A 930 8.43 -18.33 54.27
N GLU A 931 8.23 -17.33 55.13
CA GLU A 931 7.34 -16.18 54.90
C GLU A 931 7.90 -15.13 53.91
N LYS A 932 9.20 -15.16 53.62
CA LYS A 932 9.88 -14.27 52.67
C LYS A 932 10.34 -14.99 51.40
N ASP A 933 10.22 -16.30 51.38
CA ASP A 933 10.51 -17.17 50.25
C ASP A 933 9.46 -17.04 49.14
N VAL A 934 9.62 -16.03 48.30
CA VAL A 934 8.69 -15.73 47.20
C VAL A 934 8.94 -16.57 45.94
N ASP A 935 10.07 -17.28 45.86
CA ASP A 935 10.30 -18.27 44.81
C ASP A 935 9.72 -19.65 45.15
N GLY A 936 9.39 -19.89 46.43
CA GLY A 936 8.63 -21.03 46.92
C GLY A 936 9.47 -22.29 47.10
N PHE A 937 10.80 -22.17 47.15
CA PHE A 937 11.72 -23.32 47.20
C PHE A 937 12.03 -23.81 48.62
N HIS A 938 11.68 -23.06 49.66
CA HIS A 938 11.93 -23.47 51.03
C HIS A 938 11.16 -24.77 51.35
N PRO A 939 11.80 -25.78 51.99
CA PRO A 939 11.17 -27.07 52.28
C PRO A 939 9.83 -26.98 53.04
N VAL A 940 9.69 -26.00 53.95
CA VAL A 940 8.40 -25.72 54.62
C VAL A 940 7.31 -25.31 53.64
N ASN A 941 7.59 -24.45 52.65
CA ASN A 941 6.61 -24.05 51.65
C ASN A 941 6.25 -25.22 50.73
N VAL A 942 7.23 -26.03 50.32
CA VAL A 942 7.00 -27.26 49.55
C VAL A 942 6.17 -28.28 50.34
N GLY A 943 6.46 -28.46 51.62
CA GLY A 943 5.72 -29.36 52.52
C GLY A 943 4.28 -28.88 52.76
N LYS A 944 4.09 -27.59 53.04
CA LYS A 944 2.77 -26.97 53.14
C LYS A 944 1.98 -27.11 51.85
N MET A 945 2.60 -26.82 50.69
CA MET A 945 2.01 -27.04 49.38
C MET A 945 1.56 -28.48 49.24
N ALA A 946 2.40 -29.47 49.55
CA ALA A 946 2.04 -30.89 49.44
C ALA A 946 0.86 -31.31 50.33
N LEU A 947 0.68 -30.64 51.46
CA LEU A 947 -0.43 -30.86 52.40
C LEU A 947 -1.66 -29.97 52.11
N GLU A 948 -1.67 -29.24 50.99
CA GLU A 948 -2.71 -28.25 50.63
C GLU A 948 -2.89 -27.14 51.69
N LEU A 949 -1.84 -26.84 52.45
CA LEU A 949 -1.79 -25.74 53.40
C LEU A 949 -1.39 -24.42 52.71
N PRO A 950 -1.78 -23.25 53.26
CA PRO A 950 -1.37 -21.95 52.73
C PRO A 950 0.15 -21.81 52.67
N ALA A 951 0.69 -21.60 51.47
CA ALA A 951 2.13 -21.44 51.20
C ALA A 951 2.39 -20.60 49.96
N PHE A 952 3.64 -20.13 49.80
CA PHE A 952 4.11 -19.63 48.51
C PHE A 952 4.36 -20.80 47.57
N LEU A 953 3.67 -20.80 46.44
CA LEU A 953 3.88 -21.80 45.41
C LEU A 953 5.16 -21.48 44.63
N PRO A 954 5.91 -22.51 44.21
CA PRO A 954 7.03 -22.32 43.30
C PRO A 954 6.62 -21.50 42.07
N ALA A 955 7.32 -20.38 41.81
CA ALA A 955 6.85 -19.36 40.87
C ALA A 955 6.63 -19.89 39.44
N THR A 956 7.44 -20.85 38.99
CA THR A 956 7.32 -21.48 37.66
C THR A 956 6.09 -22.41 37.59
N PRO A 957 5.93 -23.42 38.47
CA PRO A 957 4.70 -24.19 38.59
C PRO A 957 3.43 -23.34 38.75
N TYR A 958 3.48 -22.26 39.55
CA TYR A 958 2.37 -21.34 39.70
C TYR A 958 2.02 -20.67 38.36
N GLY A 959 3.03 -20.30 37.57
CA GLY A 959 2.83 -19.72 36.25
C GLY A 959 2.16 -20.70 35.28
N ILE A 960 2.47 -21.99 35.39
CA ILE A 960 1.83 -23.04 34.60
C ILE A 960 0.36 -23.19 35.00
N LEU A 961 0.03 -23.20 36.30
CA LEU A 961 -1.35 -23.24 36.78
C LEU A 961 -2.17 -22.05 36.25
N GLU A 962 -1.65 -20.83 36.33
CA GLU A 962 -2.33 -19.64 35.80
C GLU A 962 -2.51 -19.67 34.28
N LEU A 963 -1.56 -20.25 33.54
CA LEU A 963 -1.74 -20.48 32.11
C LEU A 963 -2.91 -21.44 31.88
N LEU A 964 -2.90 -22.61 32.52
CA LEU A 964 -3.96 -23.60 32.36
C LEU A 964 -5.34 -23.04 32.77
N GLU A 965 -5.39 -22.24 33.84
CA GLU A 965 -6.62 -21.59 34.31
C GLU A 965 -7.16 -20.56 33.31
N ARG A 966 -6.32 -19.60 32.90
CA ARG A 966 -6.75 -18.48 32.05
C ARG A 966 -7.03 -18.91 30.61
N TYR A 967 -6.46 -20.02 30.19
CA TYR A 967 -6.76 -20.66 28.90
C TYR A 967 -7.88 -21.69 28.98
N ASP A 968 -8.56 -21.83 30.12
CA ASP A 968 -9.76 -22.69 30.27
C ASP A 968 -9.45 -24.16 29.92
N ILE A 969 -8.26 -24.64 30.33
CA ILE A 969 -7.78 -25.99 30.06
C ILE A 969 -8.25 -26.91 31.18
N SER A 970 -9.18 -27.82 30.85
CA SER A 970 -9.66 -28.84 31.79
C SER A 970 -8.57 -29.84 32.16
N THR A 971 -8.29 -29.96 33.47
CA THR A 971 -7.29 -30.89 34.04
C THR A 971 -7.93 -32.05 34.80
N ALA A 972 -9.15 -31.89 35.31
CA ALA A 972 -9.82 -32.87 36.14
C ALA A 972 -10.02 -34.21 35.41
N GLY A 973 -9.56 -35.30 36.01
CA GLY A 973 -9.63 -36.65 35.46
C GLY A 973 -8.74 -36.91 34.24
N LYS A 974 -7.90 -35.95 33.85
CA LYS A 974 -6.99 -36.08 32.69
C LYS A 974 -5.70 -36.80 33.05
N GLU A 975 -5.05 -37.42 32.06
CA GLU A 975 -3.70 -37.96 32.21
C GLU A 975 -2.66 -36.86 31.97
N VAL A 976 -1.89 -36.51 33.00
CA VAL A 976 -0.82 -35.50 32.94
C VAL A 976 0.53 -36.21 33.04
N VAL A 977 1.41 -35.97 32.07
CA VAL A 977 2.79 -36.43 32.12
C VAL A 977 3.71 -35.25 32.40
N VAL A 978 4.47 -35.34 33.50
CA VAL A 978 5.52 -34.37 33.83
C VAL A 978 6.86 -35.00 33.53
N ILE A 979 7.65 -34.41 32.62
CA ILE A 979 8.98 -34.90 32.24
C ILE A 979 10.03 -33.98 32.84
N GLY A 980 10.81 -34.51 33.78
CA GLY A 980 11.76 -33.73 34.58
C GLY A 980 11.38 -33.81 36.05
N ARG A 981 12.35 -34.07 36.93
CA ARG A 981 12.14 -34.38 38.36
C ARG A 981 12.90 -33.44 39.29
N SER A 982 13.17 -32.22 38.83
CA SER A 982 13.82 -31.18 39.64
C SER A 982 12.93 -30.80 40.82
N HIS A 983 13.57 -30.33 41.90
CA HIS A 983 12.88 -29.81 43.07
C HIS A 983 12.20 -28.44 42.81
N ILE A 984 12.54 -27.79 41.70
CA ILE A 984 12.10 -26.44 41.33
C ILE A 984 10.81 -26.46 40.49
N VAL A 985 10.67 -27.43 39.57
CA VAL A 985 9.52 -27.49 38.65
C VAL A 985 8.86 -28.86 38.67
N GLY A 986 9.62 -29.91 38.34
CA GLY A 986 9.06 -31.23 38.06
C GLY A 986 8.28 -31.86 39.21
N ARG A 987 8.92 -31.99 40.38
CA ARG A 987 8.27 -32.56 41.57
C ARG A 987 7.11 -31.68 42.07
N PRO A 988 7.26 -30.35 42.23
CA PRO A 988 6.13 -29.50 42.60
C PRO A 988 4.95 -29.60 41.64
N MET A 989 5.20 -29.63 40.32
CA MET A 989 4.14 -29.75 39.33
C MET A 989 3.40 -31.09 39.45
N SER A 990 4.12 -32.18 39.74
CA SER A 990 3.49 -33.49 39.93
C SER A 990 2.52 -33.53 41.11
N ILE A 991 2.85 -32.80 42.19
CA ILE A 991 2.02 -32.66 43.37
C ILE A 991 0.81 -31.77 43.04
N LEU A 992 1.04 -30.55 42.54
CA LEU A 992 -0.02 -29.59 42.24
C LEU A 992 -1.06 -30.14 41.27
N MET A 993 -0.65 -30.81 40.19
CA MET A 993 -1.60 -31.38 39.24
C MET A 993 -2.46 -32.51 39.82
N SER A 994 -2.01 -33.17 40.89
CA SER A 994 -2.76 -34.23 41.57
C SER A 994 -3.75 -33.72 42.61
N GLN A 995 -3.57 -32.49 43.10
CA GLN A 995 -4.39 -31.91 44.17
C GLN A 995 -5.81 -31.58 43.73
N LYS A 996 -6.77 -31.61 44.67
CA LYS A 996 -8.18 -31.42 44.37
C LYS A 996 -8.55 -29.94 44.22
N HIS A 997 -8.19 -29.32 43.10
CA HIS A 997 -8.59 -27.94 42.76
C HIS A 997 -8.95 -27.77 41.27
N SER A 998 -9.39 -26.56 40.90
CA SER A 998 -9.91 -26.20 39.55
C SER A 998 -8.94 -26.52 38.42
N VAL A 999 -7.65 -26.37 38.67
CA VAL A 999 -6.53 -26.61 37.74
C VAL A 999 -5.61 -27.70 38.29
N GLY A 1000 -6.21 -28.79 38.74
CA GLY A 1000 -5.54 -29.98 39.25
C GLY A 1000 -6.43 -31.21 39.04
N ASN A 1001 -6.52 -32.07 40.03
CA ASN A 1001 -7.40 -33.24 40.06
C ASN A 1001 -7.15 -34.21 38.90
N ALA A 1002 -5.89 -34.33 38.47
CA ALA A 1002 -5.45 -35.13 37.35
C ALA A 1002 -4.75 -36.43 37.79
N THR A 1003 -4.70 -37.42 36.91
CA THR A 1003 -3.82 -38.58 37.08
C THR A 1003 -2.43 -38.20 36.57
N VAL A 1004 -1.43 -38.16 37.46
CA VAL A 1004 -0.11 -37.61 37.12
C VAL A 1004 0.97 -38.69 37.05
N THR A 1005 1.74 -38.71 35.96
CA THR A 1005 2.91 -39.57 35.78
C THR A 1005 4.18 -38.71 35.70
N LEU A 1006 5.11 -38.91 36.64
CA LEU A 1006 6.41 -38.21 36.67
C LEU A 1006 7.50 -39.05 35.98
N LEU A 1007 8.07 -38.54 34.90
CA LEU A 1007 9.12 -39.16 34.09
C LEU A 1007 10.45 -38.41 34.22
N HIS A 1008 11.55 -39.08 33.88
CA HIS A 1008 12.88 -38.47 33.73
C HIS A 1008 13.52 -38.93 32.42
N SER A 1009 14.63 -38.29 32.02
CA SER A 1009 15.33 -38.58 30.75
C SER A 1009 15.91 -39.99 30.60
N ARG A 1010 15.73 -40.86 31.60
CA ARG A 1010 16.14 -42.28 31.59
C ARG A 1010 14.97 -43.23 31.88
N SER A 1011 13.74 -42.72 31.94
CA SER A 1011 12.57 -43.57 32.11
C SER A 1011 12.43 -44.44 30.86
N GLU A 1012 12.14 -45.72 31.04
CA GLU A 1012 11.83 -46.61 29.93
C GLU A 1012 10.43 -46.31 29.39
N HIS A 1013 10.21 -46.57 28.10
CA HIS A 1013 8.91 -46.37 27.45
C HIS A 1013 8.30 -44.96 27.59
N ILE A 1014 9.11 -43.88 27.62
CA ILE A 1014 8.60 -42.49 27.70
C ILE A 1014 7.50 -42.23 26.67
N GLN A 1015 7.71 -42.70 25.43
CA GLN A 1015 6.75 -42.56 24.34
C GLN A 1015 5.39 -43.22 24.63
N HIS A 1016 5.35 -44.32 25.39
CA HIS A 1016 4.09 -44.95 25.80
C HIS A 1016 3.27 -44.01 26.68
N PHE A 1017 3.91 -43.39 27.67
CA PHE A 1017 3.25 -42.48 28.60
C PHE A 1017 2.86 -41.16 27.91
N THR A 1018 3.76 -40.56 27.13
CA THR A 1018 3.49 -39.27 26.46
C THR A 1018 2.44 -39.38 25.35
N LYS A 1019 2.28 -40.56 24.73
CA LYS A 1019 1.19 -40.80 23.75
C LYS A 1019 -0.18 -40.94 24.40
N ARG A 1020 -0.27 -41.27 25.69
CA ARG A 1020 -1.54 -41.38 26.40
C ARG A 1020 -1.95 -40.06 27.06
N ALA A 1021 -0.97 -39.26 27.46
CA ALA A 1021 -1.18 -38.00 28.17
C ALA A 1021 -2.10 -37.04 27.41
N ASP A 1022 -3.04 -36.43 28.14
CA ASP A 1022 -3.81 -35.27 27.69
C ASP A 1022 -3.00 -33.97 27.82
N ILE A 1023 -2.12 -33.91 28.82
CA ILE A 1023 -1.24 -32.77 29.09
C ILE A 1023 0.19 -33.27 29.32
N VAL A 1024 1.16 -32.68 28.64
CA VAL A 1024 2.60 -32.97 28.82
C VAL A 1024 3.32 -31.71 29.27
N ILE A 1025 3.95 -31.75 30.44
CA ILE A 1025 4.75 -30.65 30.99
C ILE A 1025 6.22 -31.07 30.95
N VAL A 1026 7.06 -30.35 30.21
CA VAL A 1026 8.47 -30.72 29.98
C VAL A 1026 9.40 -29.70 30.62
N ALA A 1027 10.26 -30.17 31.53
CA ALA A 1027 11.23 -29.38 32.30
C ALA A 1027 12.53 -30.17 32.55
N LEU A 1028 13.15 -30.64 31.46
CA LEU A 1028 14.39 -31.41 31.41
C LEU A 1028 15.65 -30.57 31.18
N GLY A 1029 15.54 -29.42 30.52
CA GLY A 1029 16.71 -28.60 30.10
C GLY A 1029 17.54 -29.24 28.97
N LYS A 1030 16.90 -30.04 28.12
CA LYS A 1030 17.49 -30.70 26.95
C LYS A 1030 16.71 -30.27 25.69
N PRO A 1031 17.33 -29.50 24.78
CA PRO A 1031 16.68 -29.04 23.56
C PRO A 1031 16.05 -30.18 22.76
N HIS A 1032 14.82 -29.95 22.26
CA HIS A 1032 14.14 -30.85 21.31
C HIS A 1032 13.97 -32.31 21.79
N PHE A 1033 13.90 -32.52 23.12
CA PHE A 1033 13.68 -33.84 23.71
C PHE A 1033 12.30 -34.43 23.39
N LEU A 1034 11.23 -33.62 23.47
CA LEU A 1034 9.88 -34.07 23.11
C LEU A 1034 9.61 -33.79 21.62
N THR A 1035 9.41 -34.84 20.84
CA THR A 1035 9.17 -34.77 19.39
C THR A 1035 7.73 -35.12 19.03
N ALA A 1036 7.31 -34.79 17.81
CA ALA A 1036 5.93 -34.99 17.36
C ALA A 1036 5.47 -36.46 17.38
N ASP A 1037 6.36 -37.44 17.14
CA ASP A 1037 6.02 -38.86 17.20
C ASP A 1037 5.78 -39.35 18.64
N MET A 1038 6.20 -38.58 19.66
CA MET A 1038 6.04 -38.93 21.07
C MET A 1038 4.67 -38.54 21.64
N VAL A 1039 3.88 -37.74 20.94
CA VAL A 1039 2.60 -37.21 21.46
C VAL A 1039 1.40 -37.55 20.58
N LYS A 1040 0.21 -37.60 21.20
CA LYS A 1040 -1.07 -37.77 20.51
C LYS A 1040 -1.59 -36.46 19.92
N GLU A 1041 -2.51 -36.57 18.96
CA GLU A 1041 -3.25 -35.43 18.44
C GLU A 1041 -4.11 -34.79 19.54
N GLY A 1042 -4.15 -33.47 19.58
CA GLY A 1042 -4.92 -32.69 20.55
C GLY A 1042 -4.29 -32.53 21.93
N VAL A 1043 -3.05 -33.03 22.16
CA VAL A 1043 -2.35 -32.91 23.45
C VAL A 1043 -2.11 -31.44 23.85
N VAL A 1044 -2.17 -31.11 25.13
CA VAL A 1044 -1.68 -29.83 25.65
C VAL A 1044 -0.20 -29.98 26.03
N VAL A 1045 0.68 -29.10 25.57
CA VAL A 1045 2.11 -29.17 25.84
C VAL A 1045 2.58 -27.89 26.54
N VAL A 1046 3.20 -28.03 27.70
CA VAL A 1046 3.83 -26.93 28.43
C VAL A 1046 5.34 -27.16 28.42
N ASP A 1047 6.03 -26.45 27.54
CA ASP A 1047 7.48 -26.38 27.48
C ASP A 1047 8.02 -25.35 28.48
N VAL A 1048 8.69 -25.85 29.51
CA VAL A 1048 9.30 -25.07 30.59
C VAL A 1048 10.81 -24.96 30.40
N GLY A 1049 11.42 -25.92 29.71
CA GLY A 1049 12.86 -25.99 29.53
C GLY A 1049 13.40 -24.79 28.76
N ILE A 1050 14.56 -24.29 29.19
CA ILE A 1050 15.26 -23.23 28.48
C ILE A 1050 16.74 -23.60 28.46
N THR A 1051 17.28 -23.82 27.26
CA THR A 1051 18.70 -24.11 27.05
C THR A 1051 19.30 -23.08 26.11
N ARG A 1052 20.47 -22.54 26.49
CA ARG A 1052 21.29 -21.68 25.63
C ARG A 1052 22.09 -22.53 24.67
N VAL A 1053 22.01 -22.21 23.39
CA VAL A 1053 22.81 -22.83 22.33
C VAL A 1053 23.54 -21.74 21.58
N ASP A 1054 24.85 -21.88 21.42
CA ASP A 1054 25.67 -20.89 20.73
C ASP A 1054 25.17 -20.69 19.30
N ASP A 1055 25.04 -19.43 18.90
CA ASP A 1055 24.53 -19.01 17.61
C ASP A 1055 25.20 -17.68 17.20
N PRO A 1056 26.30 -17.75 16.44
CA PRO A 1056 27.04 -16.55 16.03
C PRO A 1056 26.25 -15.65 15.06
N SER A 1057 25.12 -16.12 14.53
CA SER A 1057 24.21 -15.29 13.71
C SER A 1057 23.35 -14.33 14.55
N LYS A 1058 23.26 -14.53 15.86
CA LYS A 1058 22.51 -13.68 16.77
C LYS A 1058 23.44 -12.65 17.42
N LYS A 1059 22.95 -11.41 17.55
CA LYS A 1059 23.64 -10.32 18.26
C LYS A 1059 24.01 -10.65 19.71
N SER A 1060 23.31 -11.60 20.33
CA SER A 1060 23.55 -12.13 21.67
C SER A 1060 24.61 -13.23 21.74
N GLY A 1061 25.09 -13.75 20.60
CA GLY A 1061 26.02 -14.89 20.52
C GLY A 1061 25.40 -16.27 20.79
N PHE A 1062 24.14 -16.33 21.21
CA PHE A 1062 23.41 -17.56 21.49
C PHE A 1062 21.91 -17.42 21.18
N LYS A 1063 21.25 -18.56 20.95
CA LYS A 1063 19.79 -18.72 20.87
C LYS A 1063 19.25 -19.51 22.07
N LEU A 1064 17.99 -19.28 22.42
CA LEU A 1064 17.29 -20.03 23.46
C LEU A 1064 16.40 -21.07 22.80
N LEU A 1065 16.52 -22.33 23.21
CA LEU A 1065 15.71 -23.44 22.75
C LEU A 1065 14.96 -24.07 23.92
N GLY A 1066 13.75 -24.55 23.66
CA GLY A 1066 12.95 -25.31 24.61
C GLY A 1066 13.19 -26.81 24.53
N ASP A 1067 12.64 -27.55 25.50
CA ASP A 1067 12.76 -29.00 25.53
C ASP A 1067 11.88 -29.69 24.48
N VAL A 1068 10.98 -28.95 23.84
CA VAL A 1068 10.06 -29.46 22.83
C VAL A 1068 10.55 -29.05 21.44
N ASP A 1069 10.49 -29.97 20.48
CA ASP A 1069 10.57 -29.61 19.06
C ASP A 1069 9.29 -28.87 18.64
N TYR A 1070 9.28 -27.57 18.91
CA TYR A 1070 8.11 -26.71 18.75
C TYR A 1070 7.56 -26.77 17.33
N GLU A 1071 8.39 -26.80 16.30
CA GLU A 1071 7.94 -26.82 14.90
C GLU A 1071 7.16 -28.08 14.54
N THR A 1072 7.53 -29.24 15.10
CA THR A 1072 6.87 -30.50 14.79
C THR A 1072 5.73 -30.80 15.76
N VAL A 1073 5.89 -30.50 17.05
CA VAL A 1073 4.90 -30.80 18.10
C VAL A 1073 3.70 -29.85 18.06
N SER A 1074 3.90 -28.57 17.73
CA SER A 1074 2.80 -27.60 17.57
C SER A 1074 1.77 -28.03 16.52
N LYS A 1075 2.16 -28.91 15.60
CA LYS A 1075 1.31 -29.47 14.55
C LYS A 1075 0.26 -30.45 15.09
N LYS A 1076 0.52 -31.05 16.26
CA LYS A 1076 -0.34 -32.03 16.93
C LYS A 1076 -0.98 -31.49 18.20
N ALA A 1077 -0.33 -30.54 18.86
CA ALA A 1077 -0.79 -30.00 20.13
C ALA A 1077 -2.05 -29.14 19.95
N SER A 1078 -3.02 -29.28 20.85
CA SER A 1078 -4.12 -28.33 20.96
C SER A 1078 -3.59 -26.99 21.49
N HIS A 1079 -2.74 -27.01 22.51
CA HIS A 1079 -2.06 -25.83 23.05
C HIS A 1079 -0.59 -26.15 23.27
N ILE A 1080 0.30 -25.19 23.01
CA ILE A 1080 1.74 -25.32 23.24
C ILE A 1080 2.32 -23.99 23.70
N THR A 1081 3.18 -24.01 24.72
CA THR A 1081 3.90 -22.80 25.16
C THR A 1081 5.17 -22.58 24.33
N PRO A 1082 5.43 -21.38 23.79
CA PRO A 1082 6.65 -21.10 23.02
C PRO A 1082 7.88 -20.91 23.92
N VAL A 1083 9.06 -21.25 23.41
CA VAL A 1083 10.34 -20.92 24.07
C VAL A 1083 11.24 -20.17 23.07
N PRO A 1084 11.63 -18.91 23.36
CA PRO A 1084 11.25 -18.08 24.51
C PRO A 1084 9.85 -17.45 24.37
N GLY A 1085 9.16 -17.21 25.49
CA GLY A 1085 7.92 -16.41 25.52
C GLY A 1085 6.70 -17.08 26.16
N GLY A 1086 6.80 -18.35 26.53
CA GLY A 1086 5.77 -19.11 27.25
C GLY A 1086 5.93 -18.99 28.75
N VAL A 1087 6.47 -20.02 29.41
CA VAL A 1087 6.47 -20.10 30.87
C VAL A 1087 7.41 -19.07 31.53
N GLY A 1088 8.53 -18.72 30.91
CA GLY A 1088 9.51 -17.77 31.50
C GLY A 1088 8.93 -16.41 31.93
N PRO A 1089 8.20 -15.68 31.07
CA PRO A 1089 7.47 -14.47 31.46
C PRO A 1089 6.48 -14.67 32.62
N MET A 1090 5.82 -15.83 32.69
CA MET A 1090 4.88 -16.18 33.76
C MET A 1090 5.60 -16.38 35.10
N THR A 1091 6.80 -16.98 35.09
CA THR A 1091 7.63 -17.12 36.30
C THR A 1091 7.90 -15.76 36.96
N ILE A 1092 8.23 -14.73 36.17
CA ILE A 1092 8.46 -13.38 36.71
C ILE A 1092 7.15 -12.76 37.22
N ALA A 1093 6.04 -12.92 36.50
CA ALA A 1093 4.74 -12.40 36.96
C ALA A 1093 4.29 -13.05 38.27
N MET A 1094 4.49 -14.36 38.42
CA MET A 1094 4.14 -15.09 39.65
C MET A 1094 5.05 -14.78 40.81
N LEU A 1095 6.33 -14.52 40.54
CA LEU A 1095 7.25 -14.01 41.56
C LEU A 1095 6.72 -12.70 42.16
N LEU A 1096 6.31 -11.74 41.32
CA LEU A 1096 5.71 -10.49 41.79
C LEU A 1096 4.39 -10.72 42.54
N LYS A 1097 3.56 -11.67 42.08
CA LYS A 1097 2.31 -12.05 42.75
C LYS A 1097 2.57 -12.65 44.15
N ASN A 1098 3.61 -13.47 44.30
CA ASN A 1098 4.05 -14.00 45.59
C ASN A 1098 4.57 -12.88 46.51
N THR A 1099 5.35 -11.93 46.00
CA THR A 1099 5.79 -10.76 46.79
C THR A 1099 4.62 -9.89 47.25
N LEU A 1100 3.63 -9.64 46.38
CA LEU A 1100 2.41 -8.94 46.76
C LEU A 1100 1.63 -9.69 47.85
N ARG A 1101 1.57 -11.03 47.76
CA ARG A 1101 0.97 -11.87 48.80
C ARG A 1101 1.73 -11.77 50.12
N ALA A 1102 3.06 -11.87 50.10
CA ALA A 1102 3.90 -11.71 51.29
C ALA A 1102 3.62 -10.39 52.00
N ARG A 1103 3.50 -9.29 51.25
CA ARG A 1103 3.13 -7.98 51.80
C ARG A 1103 1.75 -7.98 52.48
N LYS A 1104 0.77 -8.70 51.92
CA LYS A 1104 -0.61 -8.77 52.43
C LYS A 1104 -0.76 -9.69 53.64
N THR A 1105 0.00 -10.76 53.71
CA THR A 1105 -0.06 -11.74 54.83
C THR A 1105 0.44 -11.14 56.15
N PHE A 1106 1.10 -9.98 56.12
CA PHE A 1106 1.55 -9.20 57.28
C PHE A 1106 0.74 -7.90 57.52
N LEU A 1107 -0.50 -7.83 57.00
CA LEU A 1107 -1.56 -6.91 57.43
C LEU A 1107 -2.69 -7.73 58.06
#